data_AF-A0A919WAZ8-F1
#
_entry.id   AF-A0A919WAZ8-F1
#
_cell.length_a   1.000
_cell.length_b   1.000
_cell.length_c   1.000
_cell.angle_alpha   90.00
_cell.angle_beta   90.00
_cell.angle_gamma   90.00
#
_symmetry.space_group_name_H-M   'P 1'
#
loop_
_entity.id
_entity.type
_entity.pdbx_description
1 polymer ?
#
loop_
_entity_poly.entity_id
_entity_poly.type
_entity_poly.pdbx_seq_one_letter_code
_entity_poly.pdbx_strand_id
1 'polypeptide(L)'
;MLPEYVVVLRAGAAAHFLPEEGCQAFLSDPELIPHGVRVRAFTRWVDEGGKDVPRELVVEVLGRASGLDEAIEMFAAVARPVATLIGFVGNVLVGPLEVHLAFEVAARQGIRGFLEVFIPDERGPVQGGRIVRRHLVDALWSAMFSATRDSARISRAFRHYELALRNWYIGGEWLALNHLWIAAENLTKAVVRKTVAERGVTEEELARSFGLVTDDPARPRWKDLLGAAVRRDIIFAGDNGTYQTAKSASDGLEHGMWELNRIAENALKCTDITFGYLRRSIADLLGLPEPIMAELMSIEPRDVQSTRTMIRGRLVGDVHDPAPDGSLYPTLEWHSGIQSIDRDGTTFTMKRKDRFTPRLRDGVVFQAGRLEVRGRLEKGQPVEEPAGQDIDIEHETVSPAQRVLAAVMPLVDSAAATGKDTPHAHTSTIVFNLFGQAVAFFQSITILVGARQPVEALPALRALVILAARFEQMADPHGPGFGVAVRLLLDEIESATTGSPTDTGDMPAYAVELTVRAHQEDVTVPEVIAEPETTTVYASLGSEMLLAREVANAGYAAATWHMQRVDGEHQNFNVAVEPGPLTDLVSSAATIAMLELLTRAATVLAWTAQNLQIERLLTEARSINETAASLMDPQ
;
A
#
# COMPACT_ATOMS: atom_id res chain seq x y z
N MET A 1 -11.58 -21.93 -38.45
CA MET A 1 -12.36 -21.47 -37.29
C MET A 1 -11.50 -20.47 -36.54
N LEU A 2 -12.01 -19.31 -36.14
CA LEU A 2 -11.23 -18.39 -35.30
C LEU A 2 -11.07 -18.99 -33.89
N PRO A 3 -9.89 -18.82 -33.25
CA PRO A 3 -9.71 -19.20 -31.85
C PRO A 3 -10.60 -18.37 -30.91
N GLU A 4 -10.84 -18.90 -29.72
CA GLU A 4 -11.62 -18.25 -28.67
C GLU A 4 -10.69 -17.75 -27.57
N TYR A 5 -10.92 -16.52 -27.13
CA TYR A 5 -10.10 -15.83 -26.13
C TYR A 5 -10.96 -15.37 -24.97
N VAL A 6 -10.35 -15.35 -23.79
CA VAL A 6 -10.84 -14.65 -22.61
C VAL A 6 -9.97 -13.42 -22.40
N VAL A 7 -10.60 -12.26 -22.20
CA VAL A 7 -9.94 -11.02 -21.76
C VAL A 7 -10.63 -10.57 -20.48
N VAL A 8 -9.85 -10.40 -19.41
CA VAL A 8 -10.29 -10.00 -18.09
C VAL A 8 -9.77 -8.60 -17.79
N LEU A 9 -10.69 -7.71 -17.44
CA LEU A 9 -10.37 -6.37 -16.99
C LEU A 9 -10.76 -6.20 -15.52
N ARG A 10 -9.99 -5.37 -14.79
CA ARG A 10 -10.25 -5.04 -13.39
C ARG A 10 -10.33 -3.53 -13.20
N ALA A 11 -11.12 -3.09 -12.23
CA ALA A 11 -11.18 -1.71 -11.78
C ALA A 11 -11.43 -1.65 -10.27
N GLY A 12 -10.76 -0.74 -9.57
CA GLY A 12 -11.22 -0.33 -8.24
C GLY A 12 -12.64 0.23 -8.35
N ALA A 13 -13.55 -0.21 -7.50
CA ALA A 13 -14.96 0.11 -7.64
C ALA A 13 -15.62 0.28 -6.28
N ALA A 14 -16.44 1.33 -6.14
CA ALA A 14 -17.35 1.49 -5.02
C ALA A 14 -18.73 0.89 -5.31
N ALA A 15 -18.86 0.13 -6.39
CA ALA A 15 -20.08 -0.56 -6.78
C ALA A 15 -19.80 -2.07 -6.74
N HIS A 16 -20.45 -2.77 -5.81
CA HIS A 16 -20.16 -4.17 -5.53
C HIS A 16 -21.35 -5.07 -5.83
N PHE A 17 -21.13 -6.15 -6.56
CA PHE A 17 -22.07 -7.27 -6.57
C PHE A 17 -21.84 -8.13 -5.33
N LEU A 18 -22.90 -8.76 -4.83
CA LEU A 18 -22.77 -9.77 -3.77
C LEU A 18 -21.94 -10.97 -4.27
N PRO A 19 -21.33 -11.78 -3.37
CA PRO A 19 -20.48 -12.92 -3.77
C PRO A 19 -21.16 -13.90 -4.73
N GLU A 20 -22.45 -14.14 -4.52
CA GLU A 20 -23.31 -15.00 -5.32
C GLU A 20 -23.90 -14.33 -6.58
N GLU A 21 -23.63 -13.03 -6.76
CA GLU A 21 -24.22 -12.21 -7.81
C GLU A 21 -23.20 -11.81 -8.90
N GLY A 22 -23.76 -11.22 -9.95
CA GLY A 22 -23.07 -10.70 -11.11
C GLY A 22 -24.07 -10.50 -12.23
N CYS A 23 -23.65 -9.87 -13.31
CA CYS A 23 -24.45 -9.79 -14.53
C CYS A 23 -23.71 -10.48 -15.68
N GLN A 24 -24.47 -11.08 -16.59
CA GLN A 24 -23.94 -11.69 -17.79
C GLN A 24 -24.86 -11.39 -18.97
N ALA A 25 -24.27 -11.01 -20.10
CA ALA A 25 -24.98 -10.79 -21.33
C ALA A 25 -24.21 -11.35 -22.53
N PHE A 26 -24.93 -11.63 -23.61
CA PHE A 26 -24.35 -11.86 -24.92
C PHE A 26 -24.53 -10.60 -25.76
N LEU A 27 -23.43 -10.09 -26.29
CA LEU A 27 -23.41 -8.89 -27.13
C LEU A 27 -23.10 -9.27 -28.56
N SER A 28 -23.74 -8.59 -29.52
CA SER A 28 -23.38 -8.65 -30.92
C SER A 28 -23.38 -7.24 -31.49
N ASP A 29 -22.28 -6.87 -32.12
CA ASP A 29 -22.09 -5.65 -32.89
C ASP A 29 -21.38 -6.07 -34.18
N PRO A 30 -22.02 -5.97 -35.34
CA PRO A 30 -21.42 -6.43 -36.60
C PRO A 30 -20.10 -5.75 -36.95
N GLU A 31 -19.86 -4.52 -36.46
CA GLU A 31 -18.64 -3.75 -36.74
C GLU A 31 -17.55 -4.04 -35.71
N LEU A 32 -17.89 -4.08 -34.41
CA LEU A 32 -16.90 -4.23 -33.34
C LEU A 32 -16.64 -5.68 -32.92
N ILE A 33 -17.65 -6.54 -32.95
CA ILE A 33 -17.61 -7.95 -32.48
C ILE A 33 -18.48 -8.82 -33.39
N PRO A 34 -18.04 -9.10 -34.64
CA PRO A 34 -18.87 -9.73 -35.67
C PRO A 34 -19.33 -11.16 -35.34
N HIS A 35 -18.69 -11.81 -34.36
CA HIS A 35 -19.05 -13.15 -33.88
C HIS A 35 -19.82 -13.15 -32.56
N GLY A 36 -20.09 -11.96 -32.04
CA GLY A 36 -20.61 -11.75 -30.69
C GLY A 36 -19.63 -12.17 -29.60
N VAL A 37 -19.89 -11.70 -28.38
CA VAL A 37 -19.09 -12.02 -27.19
C VAL A 37 -20.00 -12.22 -25.99
N ARG A 38 -19.60 -13.11 -25.08
CA ARG A 38 -20.20 -13.21 -23.74
C ARG A 38 -19.44 -12.27 -22.82
N VAL A 39 -20.17 -11.35 -22.17
CA VAL A 39 -19.62 -10.44 -21.17
C VAL A 39 -20.18 -10.82 -19.80
N ARG A 40 -19.31 -10.95 -18.81
CA ARG A 40 -19.67 -11.20 -17.41
C ARG A 40 -19.03 -10.14 -16.53
N ALA A 41 -19.78 -9.54 -15.62
CA ALA A 41 -19.26 -8.62 -14.61
C ALA A 41 -19.64 -9.08 -13.21
N PHE A 42 -18.68 -9.02 -12.29
CA PHE A 42 -18.83 -9.44 -10.88
C PHE A 42 -17.78 -8.76 -10.01
N THR A 43 -17.97 -8.78 -8.69
CA THR A 43 -16.96 -8.27 -7.74
C THR A 43 -16.03 -9.41 -7.34
N ARG A 44 -14.71 -9.15 -7.29
CA ARG A 44 -13.77 -10.10 -6.69
C ARG A 44 -13.91 -10.03 -5.18
N TRP A 45 -14.09 -11.18 -4.56
CA TRP A 45 -14.14 -11.35 -3.11
C TRP A 45 -12.88 -12.08 -2.65
N VAL A 46 -12.24 -11.56 -1.61
CA VAL A 46 -11.02 -12.13 -1.03
C VAL A 46 -11.29 -12.43 0.43
N ASP A 47 -10.91 -13.63 0.89
CA ASP A 47 -10.94 -13.97 2.29
C ASP A 47 -9.77 -13.31 3.03
N GLU A 48 -10.07 -12.38 3.93
CA GLU A 48 -9.08 -11.72 4.79
C GLU A 48 -9.39 -11.97 6.26
N GLY A 49 -8.83 -13.06 6.78
CA GLY A 49 -9.00 -13.46 8.17
C GLY A 49 -10.40 -14.02 8.46
N GLY A 50 -10.92 -14.87 7.57
CA GLY A 50 -12.24 -15.49 7.66
C GLY A 50 -13.39 -14.55 7.27
N LYS A 51 -13.10 -13.51 6.48
CA LYS A 51 -14.04 -12.46 6.08
C LYS A 51 -14.00 -12.28 4.58
N ASP A 52 -15.15 -12.41 3.94
CA ASP A 52 -15.29 -12.06 2.53
C ASP A 52 -15.23 -10.54 2.36
N VAL A 53 -14.13 -10.05 1.79
CA VAL A 53 -13.89 -8.64 1.54
C VAL A 53 -14.08 -8.33 0.06
N PRO A 54 -14.95 -7.36 -0.31
CA PRO A 54 -15.08 -6.98 -1.71
C PRO A 54 -13.87 -6.15 -2.12
N ARG A 55 -13.34 -6.48 -3.30
CA ARG A 55 -12.20 -5.80 -3.93
C ARG A 55 -12.64 -5.23 -5.27
N GLU A 56 -11.98 -5.62 -6.35
CA GLU A 56 -12.13 -5.03 -7.66
C GLU A 56 -13.45 -5.45 -8.33
N LEU A 57 -14.00 -4.58 -9.17
CA LEU A 57 -14.93 -4.99 -10.21
C LEU A 57 -14.14 -5.72 -11.29
N VAL A 58 -14.60 -6.93 -11.63
CA VAL A 58 -14.04 -7.75 -12.71
C VAL A 58 -15.02 -7.78 -13.86
N VAL A 59 -14.54 -7.53 -15.08
CA VAL A 59 -15.27 -7.74 -16.32
C VAL A 59 -14.52 -8.73 -17.20
N GLU A 60 -15.13 -9.89 -17.42
CA GLU A 60 -14.65 -10.95 -18.30
C GLU A 60 -15.39 -10.89 -19.63
N VAL A 61 -14.64 -10.91 -20.73
CA VAL A 61 -15.18 -11.02 -22.08
C VAL A 61 -14.63 -12.27 -22.74
N LEU A 62 -15.53 -13.14 -23.19
CA LEU A 62 -15.25 -14.37 -23.92
C LEU A 62 -15.77 -14.24 -25.36
N GLY A 63 -14.92 -14.46 -26.34
CA GLY A 63 -15.32 -14.41 -27.75
C GLY A 63 -14.24 -14.87 -28.72
N ARG A 64 -14.53 -14.77 -30.03
CA ARG A 64 -13.61 -15.18 -31.10
C ARG A 64 -12.92 -13.98 -31.75
N ALA A 65 -11.60 -14.09 -31.98
CA ALA A 65 -10.77 -13.11 -32.67
C ALA A 65 -9.70 -13.83 -33.52
N SER A 66 -8.98 -13.11 -34.38
CA SER A 66 -7.89 -13.68 -35.19
C SER A 66 -6.58 -13.87 -34.42
N GLY A 67 -6.38 -13.13 -33.33
CA GLY A 67 -5.19 -13.21 -32.48
C GLY A 67 -5.44 -12.63 -31.08
N LEU A 68 -4.47 -12.81 -30.18
CA LEU A 68 -4.54 -12.32 -28.80
C LEU A 68 -4.63 -10.79 -28.72
N ASP A 69 -3.79 -10.08 -29.49
CA ASP A 69 -3.75 -8.60 -29.48
C ASP A 69 -5.07 -8.00 -29.97
N GLU A 70 -5.63 -8.56 -31.06
CA GLU A 70 -6.95 -8.14 -31.57
C GLU A 70 -8.06 -8.43 -30.55
N ALA A 71 -8.02 -9.59 -29.88
CA ALA A 71 -8.96 -9.92 -28.82
C ALA A 71 -8.89 -8.88 -27.69
N ILE A 72 -7.69 -8.50 -27.25
CA ILE A 72 -7.47 -7.48 -26.21
C ILE A 72 -8.08 -6.14 -26.62
N GLU A 73 -7.78 -5.65 -27.83
CA GLU A 73 -8.29 -4.37 -28.32
C GLU A 73 -9.82 -4.35 -28.40
N MET A 74 -10.40 -5.32 -29.10
CA MET A 74 -11.85 -5.42 -29.29
C MET A 74 -12.59 -5.65 -27.97
N PHE A 75 -12.14 -6.60 -27.15
CA PHE A 75 -12.87 -6.99 -25.95
C PHE A 75 -12.73 -5.95 -24.85
N ALA A 76 -11.60 -5.24 -24.75
CA ALA A 76 -11.48 -4.10 -23.86
C ALA A 76 -12.41 -2.94 -24.26
N ALA A 77 -12.59 -2.69 -25.57
CA ALA A 77 -13.55 -1.70 -26.06
C ALA A 77 -14.99 -2.04 -25.66
N VAL A 78 -15.34 -3.33 -25.65
CA VAL A 78 -16.65 -3.84 -25.19
C VAL A 78 -16.81 -3.82 -23.67
N ALA A 79 -15.75 -4.13 -22.92
CA ALA A 79 -15.80 -4.20 -21.45
C ALA A 79 -15.90 -2.82 -20.79
N ARG A 80 -15.17 -1.80 -21.28
CA ARG A 80 -15.11 -0.48 -20.64
C ARG A 80 -16.47 0.20 -20.43
N PRO A 81 -17.44 0.13 -21.35
CA PRO A 81 -18.79 0.65 -21.12
C PRO A 81 -19.52 0.00 -19.93
N VAL A 82 -19.19 -1.25 -19.59
CA VAL A 82 -19.85 -2.00 -18.50
C VAL A 82 -19.63 -1.33 -17.15
N ALA A 83 -18.40 -0.90 -16.86
CA ALA A 83 -18.10 -0.13 -15.64
C ALA A 83 -18.91 1.17 -15.55
N THR A 84 -19.09 1.88 -16.68
CA THR A 84 -19.92 3.09 -16.73
C THR A 84 -21.38 2.79 -16.42
N LEU A 85 -21.94 1.68 -16.95
CA LEU A 85 -23.33 1.30 -16.65
C LEU A 85 -23.50 0.91 -15.19
N ILE A 86 -22.55 0.15 -14.62
CA ILE A 86 -22.57 -0.26 -13.22
C ILE A 86 -22.44 0.98 -12.30
N GLY A 87 -21.50 1.88 -12.57
CA GLY A 87 -21.33 3.12 -11.83
C GLY A 87 -22.55 4.03 -11.95
N PHE A 88 -23.19 4.09 -13.13
CA PHE A 88 -24.46 4.77 -13.31
C PHE A 88 -25.53 4.12 -12.44
N VAL A 89 -25.77 2.81 -12.50
CA VAL A 89 -26.79 2.13 -11.68
C VAL A 89 -26.55 2.37 -10.18
N GLY A 90 -25.32 2.18 -9.70
CA GLY A 90 -24.96 2.44 -8.30
C GLY A 90 -24.93 3.92 -7.91
N ASN A 91 -24.87 4.83 -8.87
CA ASN A 91 -24.63 6.26 -8.66
C ASN A 91 -23.37 6.54 -7.82
N VAL A 92 -22.33 5.76 -8.06
CA VAL A 92 -21.07 5.78 -7.31
C VAL A 92 -19.90 5.61 -8.26
N LEU A 93 -18.71 5.99 -7.80
CA LEU A 93 -17.47 5.82 -8.54
C LEU A 93 -17.20 4.35 -8.90
N VAL A 94 -16.92 4.12 -10.17
CA VAL A 94 -16.23 2.92 -10.67
C VAL A 94 -15.03 3.41 -11.47
N GLY A 95 -13.83 2.91 -11.12
CA GLY A 95 -12.59 3.27 -11.76
C GLY A 95 -12.51 2.80 -13.23
N PRO A 96 -11.46 3.20 -13.95
CA PRO A 96 -11.22 2.72 -15.31
C PRO A 96 -10.95 1.21 -15.29
N LEU A 97 -11.56 0.48 -16.24
CA LEU A 97 -11.24 -0.92 -16.48
C LEU A 97 -9.92 -1.04 -17.23
N GLU A 98 -8.97 -1.73 -16.60
CA GLU A 98 -7.63 -2.02 -17.13
C GLU A 98 -7.52 -3.52 -17.42
N VAL A 99 -6.84 -3.88 -18.51
CA VAL A 99 -6.64 -5.28 -18.90
C VAL A 99 -5.67 -5.92 -17.90
N HIS A 100 -6.14 -6.96 -17.22
CA HIS A 100 -5.35 -7.73 -16.24
C HIS A 100 -4.79 -9.00 -16.86
N LEU A 101 -5.64 -9.74 -17.58
CA LEU A 101 -5.32 -11.07 -18.08
C LEU A 101 -5.99 -11.30 -19.43
N ALA A 102 -5.29 -11.92 -20.38
CA ALA A 102 -5.86 -12.39 -21.63
C ALA A 102 -5.25 -13.73 -22.05
N PHE A 103 -6.06 -14.69 -22.51
CA PHE A 103 -5.54 -15.99 -22.93
C PHE A 103 -6.45 -16.71 -23.94
N GLU A 104 -5.85 -17.63 -24.70
CA GLU A 104 -6.56 -18.52 -25.63
C GLU A 104 -7.18 -19.74 -24.91
N VAL A 105 -8.49 -19.94 -25.06
CA VAL A 105 -9.28 -20.96 -24.34
C VAL A 105 -9.02 -22.37 -24.81
N ALA A 106 -8.73 -22.58 -26.10
CA ALA A 106 -8.43 -23.89 -26.67
C ALA A 106 -7.05 -23.87 -27.33
N ALA A 107 -6.11 -24.66 -26.81
CA ALA A 107 -4.75 -24.72 -27.36
C ALA A 107 -4.77 -25.31 -28.78
N ARG A 108 -4.18 -24.58 -29.73
CA ARG A 108 -3.72 -25.21 -30.97
C ARG A 108 -2.36 -25.82 -30.68
N GLN A 109 -2.26 -27.14 -30.78
CA GLN A 109 -0.98 -27.87 -30.69
C GLN A 109 -0.25 -27.72 -29.32
N GLY A 110 -0.99 -27.47 -28.24
CA GLY A 110 -0.42 -27.35 -26.89
C GLY A 110 0.21 -26.00 -26.56
N ILE A 111 0.19 -25.04 -27.50
CA ILE A 111 0.65 -23.67 -27.29
C ILE A 111 -0.58 -22.76 -27.20
N ARG A 112 -0.54 -21.77 -26.29
CA ARG A 112 -1.62 -20.79 -26.07
C ARG A 112 -1.03 -19.39 -26.03
N GLY A 113 -1.70 -18.44 -26.67
CA GLY A 113 -1.46 -17.03 -26.38
C GLY A 113 -1.84 -16.72 -24.93
N PHE A 114 -0.98 -15.98 -24.23
CA PHE A 114 -1.19 -15.54 -22.86
C PHE A 114 -0.56 -14.15 -22.66
N LEU A 115 -1.29 -13.27 -21.98
CA LEU A 115 -0.82 -11.98 -21.50
C LEU A 115 -1.34 -11.80 -20.08
N GLU A 116 -0.47 -11.37 -19.18
CA GLU A 116 -0.85 -10.86 -17.87
C GLU A 116 -0.18 -9.51 -17.68
N VAL A 117 -0.95 -8.54 -17.20
CA VAL A 117 -0.49 -7.19 -16.90
C VAL A 117 -0.55 -7.02 -15.39
N PHE A 118 0.58 -6.62 -14.80
CA PHE A 118 0.63 -6.34 -13.38
C PHE A 118 -0.26 -5.12 -13.06
N ILE A 119 -1.37 -5.39 -12.38
CA ILE A 119 -2.22 -4.40 -11.74
C ILE A 119 -2.16 -4.72 -10.24
N PRO A 120 -1.78 -3.78 -9.37
CA PRO A 120 -1.80 -4.02 -7.94
C PRO A 120 -3.21 -4.42 -7.48
N ASP A 121 -3.30 -5.49 -6.70
CA ASP A 121 -4.55 -5.85 -6.03
C ASP A 121 -4.96 -4.73 -5.05
N GLU A 122 -6.26 -4.47 -4.96
CA GLU A 122 -6.80 -3.55 -3.97
C GLU A 122 -6.50 -4.10 -2.57
N ARG A 123 -5.86 -3.29 -1.73
CA ARG A 123 -5.43 -3.65 -0.38
C ARG A 123 -5.89 -2.62 0.63
N GLY A 124 -5.99 -3.06 1.88
CA GLY A 124 -6.35 -2.19 3.00
C GLY A 124 -7.87 -2.03 3.17
N PRO A 125 -8.32 -0.91 3.74
CA PRO A 125 -9.74 -0.72 4.05
C PRO A 125 -10.57 -0.72 2.77
N VAL A 126 -11.71 -1.41 2.80
CA VAL A 126 -12.67 -1.43 1.68
C VAL A 126 -13.14 0.00 1.41
N GLN A 127 -13.11 0.41 0.15
CA GLN A 127 -13.73 1.66 -0.24
C GLN A 127 -15.23 1.63 0.09
N GLY A 128 -15.74 2.67 0.75
CA GLY A 128 -17.19 2.77 0.98
C GLY A 128 -17.93 2.73 -0.36
N GLY A 129 -19.06 2.03 -0.44
CA GLY A 129 -19.71 1.75 -1.72
C GLY A 129 -21.19 1.42 -1.66
N ARG A 130 -21.75 0.90 -2.76
CA ARG A 130 -23.13 0.42 -2.86
C ARG A 130 -23.19 -0.98 -3.43
N ILE A 131 -24.19 -1.75 -2.99
CA ILE A 131 -24.58 -2.98 -3.68
C ILE A 131 -25.23 -2.64 -5.01
N VAL A 132 -24.73 -3.27 -6.07
CA VAL A 132 -25.29 -3.17 -7.41
C VAL A 132 -26.56 -3.99 -7.48
N ARG A 133 -27.67 -3.34 -7.82
CA ARG A 133 -28.95 -4.01 -8.04
C ARG A 133 -28.97 -4.59 -9.45
N ARG A 134 -28.77 -5.90 -9.55
CA ARG A 134 -28.63 -6.62 -10.84
C ARG A 134 -29.75 -6.31 -11.84
N HIS A 135 -31.02 -6.27 -11.42
CA HIS A 135 -32.15 -6.04 -12.32
C HIS A 135 -32.12 -4.65 -12.97
N LEU A 136 -31.55 -3.64 -12.31
CA LEU A 136 -31.35 -2.31 -12.90
C LEU A 136 -30.25 -2.32 -13.96
N VAL A 137 -29.17 -3.07 -13.73
CA VAL A 137 -28.10 -3.27 -14.73
C VAL A 137 -28.67 -3.99 -15.95
N ASP A 138 -29.40 -5.09 -15.75
CA ASP A 138 -29.99 -5.87 -16.84
C ASP A 138 -30.96 -5.03 -17.69
N ALA A 139 -31.80 -4.20 -17.06
CA ALA A 139 -32.71 -3.29 -17.76
C ALA A 139 -31.97 -2.20 -18.56
N LEU A 140 -30.97 -1.57 -17.95
CA LEU A 140 -30.18 -0.51 -18.59
C LEU A 140 -29.37 -1.06 -19.78
N TRP A 141 -28.78 -2.24 -19.59
CA TRP A 141 -28.04 -2.96 -20.61
C TRP A 141 -28.95 -3.26 -21.81
N SER A 142 -30.09 -3.90 -21.59
CA SER A 142 -31.05 -4.23 -22.65
C SER A 142 -31.48 -2.99 -23.43
N ALA A 143 -31.77 -1.88 -22.75
CA ALA A 143 -32.15 -0.63 -23.39
C ALA A 143 -31.03 -0.01 -24.21
N MET A 144 -29.80 0.01 -23.69
CA MET A 144 -28.63 0.58 -24.39
C MET A 144 -28.33 -0.14 -25.72
N PHE A 145 -28.42 -1.47 -25.76
CA PHE A 145 -28.17 -2.23 -26.98
C PHE A 145 -29.37 -2.25 -27.94
N SER A 146 -30.58 -1.95 -27.44
CA SER A 146 -31.77 -1.79 -28.27
C SER A 146 -31.91 -0.37 -28.84
N ALA A 147 -31.25 0.62 -28.24
CA ALA A 147 -31.27 2.01 -28.67
C ALA A 147 -30.45 2.18 -29.96
N THR A 148 -31.12 2.39 -31.09
CA THR A 148 -30.47 2.53 -32.40
C THR A 148 -30.37 3.99 -32.85
N ARG A 149 -31.36 4.82 -32.51
CA ARG A 149 -31.40 6.25 -32.85
C ARG A 149 -30.76 7.04 -31.71
N ASP A 150 -29.66 7.73 -32.00
CA ASP A 150 -28.90 8.58 -31.04
C ASP A 150 -28.01 7.85 -30.00
N SER A 151 -27.75 6.55 -30.18
CA SER A 151 -26.88 5.73 -29.30
C SER A 151 -25.52 6.38 -28.99
N ALA A 152 -24.86 6.96 -30.01
CA ALA A 152 -23.58 7.64 -29.84
C ALA A 152 -23.64 8.86 -28.92
N ARG A 153 -24.77 9.59 -28.91
CA ARG A 153 -24.97 10.76 -28.03
C ARG A 153 -25.23 10.34 -26.60
N ILE A 154 -26.06 9.32 -26.42
CA ILE A 154 -26.37 8.74 -25.11
C ILE A 154 -25.10 8.14 -24.50
N SER A 155 -24.33 7.37 -25.28
CA SER A 155 -23.05 6.80 -24.86
C SER A 155 -22.03 7.87 -24.42
N ARG A 156 -21.90 8.98 -25.16
CA ARG A 156 -21.05 10.12 -24.73
C ARG A 156 -21.54 10.75 -23.43
N ALA A 157 -22.86 10.93 -23.28
CA ALA A 157 -23.42 11.46 -22.03
C ALA A 157 -23.16 10.53 -20.84
N PHE A 158 -23.25 9.20 -21.02
CA PHE A 158 -22.85 8.22 -20.00
C PHE A 158 -21.39 8.36 -19.57
N ARG A 159 -20.47 8.51 -20.53
CA ARG A 159 -19.04 8.71 -20.22
C ARG A 159 -18.80 9.99 -19.43
N HIS A 160 -19.47 11.08 -19.79
CA HIS A 160 -19.37 12.31 -19.02
C HIS A 160 -20.04 12.21 -17.64
N TYR A 161 -21.16 11.49 -17.51
CA TYR A 161 -21.77 11.21 -16.21
C TYR A 161 -20.82 10.41 -15.30
N GLU A 162 -20.15 9.39 -15.86
CA GLU A 162 -19.14 8.60 -15.15
C GLU A 162 -17.93 9.45 -14.74
N LEU A 163 -17.41 10.30 -15.63
CA LEU A 163 -16.36 11.26 -15.28
C LEU A 163 -16.82 12.23 -14.19
N ALA A 164 -18.10 12.60 -14.16
CA ALA A 164 -18.64 13.41 -13.07
C ALA A 164 -18.62 12.64 -11.74
N LEU A 165 -18.99 11.35 -11.71
CA LEU A 165 -18.88 10.52 -10.52
C LEU A 165 -17.42 10.36 -10.04
N ARG A 166 -16.45 10.25 -10.97
CA ARG A 166 -15.01 10.27 -10.63
C ARG A 166 -14.55 11.57 -9.99
N ASN A 167 -15.21 12.69 -10.30
CA ASN A 167 -14.91 13.98 -9.71
C ASN A 167 -15.88 14.34 -8.58
N TRP A 168 -16.73 13.41 -8.14
CA TRP A 168 -17.67 13.63 -7.06
C TRP A 168 -17.01 13.40 -5.70
N TYR A 169 -16.33 14.44 -5.23
CA TYR A 169 -15.64 14.50 -3.95
C TYR A 169 -15.61 15.96 -3.45
N ILE A 170 -15.40 16.18 -2.15
CA ILE A 170 -15.25 17.49 -1.51
C ILE A 170 -14.13 18.29 -2.19
N GLY A 171 -14.48 19.40 -2.83
CA GLY A 171 -13.59 20.27 -3.60
C GLY A 171 -13.52 19.94 -5.10
N GLY A 172 -14.06 18.80 -5.53
CA GLY A 172 -14.14 18.35 -6.92
C GLY A 172 -15.44 18.70 -7.64
N GLU A 173 -16.40 19.31 -6.93
CA GLU A 173 -17.77 19.50 -7.40
C GLU A 173 -17.87 20.32 -8.69
N TRP A 174 -16.94 21.24 -8.92
CA TRP A 174 -16.88 22.07 -10.12
C TRP A 174 -16.46 21.27 -11.37
N LEU A 175 -15.54 20.31 -11.23
CA LEU A 175 -15.18 19.39 -12.32
C LEU A 175 -16.32 18.41 -12.60
N ALA A 176 -16.95 17.89 -11.53
CA ALA A 176 -18.13 17.05 -11.68
C ALA A 176 -19.25 17.79 -12.42
N LEU A 177 -19.54 19.04 -12.03
CA LEU A 177 -20.54 19.88 -12.70
C LEU A 177 -20.19 20.13 -14.16
N ASN A 178 -18.93 20.40 -14.49
CA ASN A 178 -18.53 20.66 -15.86
C ASN A 178 -18.79 19.43 -16.76
N HIS A 179 -18.46 18.23 -16.28
CA HIS A 179 -18.78 17.00 -17.00
C HIS A 179 -20.29 16.76 -17.11
N LEU A 180 -21.07 17.06 -16.07
CA LEU A 180 -22.54 17.01 -16.16
C LEU A 180 -23.08 18.01 -17.18
N TRP A 181 -22.52 19.20 -17.27
CA TRP A 181 -22.92 20.18 -18.29
C TRP A 181 -22.66 19.65 -19.71
N ILE A 182 -21.46 19.12 -19.96
CA ILE A 182 -21.11 18.52 -21.26
C ILE A 182 -22.02 17.31 -21.58
N ALA A 183 -22.38 16.52 -20.57
CA ALA A 183 -23.37 15.44 -20.75
C ALA A 183 -24.73 16.01 -21.20
N ALA A 184 -25.22 17.09 -20.56
CA ALA A 184 -26.48 17.74 -20.94
C ALA A 184 -26.46 18.24 -22.39
N GLU A 185 -25.32 18.78 -22.84
CA GLU A 185 -25.11 19.19 -24.23
C GLU A 185 -25.17 18.03 -25.22
N ASN A 186 -24.53 16.91 -24.88
CA ASN A 186 -24.58 15.70 -25.69
C ASN A 186 -26.02 15.17 -25.84
N LEU A 187 -26.82 15.23 -24.77
CA LEU A 187 -28.21 14.77 -24.75
C LEU A 187 -29.16 15.70 -25.52
N THR A 188 -28.87 17.00 -25.60
CA THR A 188 -29.79 18.03 -26.10
C THR A 188 -30.45 17.66 -27.43
N LYS A 189 -29.67 17.20 -28.42
CA LYS A 189 -30.23 16.83 -29.74
C LYS A 189 -31.05 15.53 -29.71
N ALA A 190 -30.69 14.56 -28.87
CA ALA A 190 -31.47 13.34 -28.71
C ALA A 190 -32.82 13.65 -28.06
N VAL A 191 -32.83 14.52 -27.04
CA VAL A 191 -34.06 15.00 -26.38
C VAL A 191 -34.95 15.76 -27.37
N VAL A 192 -34.41 16.71 -28.15
CA VAL A 192 -35.18 17.41 -29.20
C VAL A 192 -35.87 16.41 -30.12
N ARG A 193 -35.13 15.43 -30.66
CA ARG A 193 -35.67 14.43 -31.60
C ARG A 193 -36.75 13.57 -30.97
N LYS A 194 -36.53 13.10 -29.73
CA LYS A 194 -37.51 12.32 -28.98
C LYS A 194 -38.78 13.14 -28.75
N THR A 195 -38.66 14.37 -28.25
CA THR A 195 -39.81 15.25 -27.96
C THR A 195 -40.60 15.61 -29.23
N VAL A 196 -39.92 15.90 -30.35
CA VAL A 196 -40.53 16.12 -31.67
C VAL A 196 -41.34 14.89 -32.09
N ALA A 197 -40.77 13.69 -31.97
CA ALA A 197 -41.43 12.44 -32.33
C ALA A 197 -42.65 12.14 -31.44
N GLU A 198 -42.52 12.29 -30.12
CA GLU A 198 -43.61 12.04 -29.16
C GLU A 198 -44.77 13.02 -29.29
N ARG A 199 -44.47 14.29 -29.61
CA ARG A 199 -45.50 15.33 -29.81
C ARG A 199 -46.08 15.35 -31.23
N GLY A 200 -45.45 14.65 -32.18
CA GLY A 200 -45.84 14.69 -33.59
C GLY A 200 -45.70 16.07 -34.22
N VAL A 201 -44.70 16.85 -33.81
CA VAL A 201 -44.42 18.22 -34.30
C VAL A 201 -43.04 18.30 -34.95
N THR A 202 -42.77 19.34 -35.72
CA THR A 202 -41.44 19.67 -36.27
C THR A 202 -40.54 20.35 -35.23
N GLU A 203 -39.22 20.41 -35.48
CA GLU A 203 -38.30 21.19 -34.61
C GLU A 203 -38.69 22.67 -34.57
N GLU A 204 -39.21 23.22 -35.67
CA GLU A 204 -39.64 24.62 -35.75
C GLU A 204 -40.89 24.87 -34.91
N GLU A 205 -41.88 23.98 -34.99
CA GLU A 205 -43.08 24.04 -34.15
C GLU A 205 -42.74 23.85 -32.66
N LEU A 206 -41.79 22.97 -32.35
CA LEU A 206 -41.27 22.83 -30.99
C LEU A 206 -40.60 24.14 -30.52
N ALA A 207 -39.79 24.80 -31.36
CA ALA A 207 -39.19 26.09 -31.04
C ALA A 207 -40.24 27.18 -30.79
N ARG A 208 -41.27 27.26 -31.64
CA ARG A 208 -42.40 28.19 -31.43
C ARG A 208 -43.17 27.89 -30.14
N SER A 209 -43.28 26.62 -29.73
CA SER A 209 -43.91 26.24 -28.46
C SER A 209 -43.16 26.76 -27.22
N PHE A 210 -41.85 27.05 -27.36
CA PHE A 210 -41.04 27.73 -26.35
C PHE A 210 -41.03 29.26 -26.51
N GLY A 211 -41.85 29.82 -27.41
CA GLY A 211 -41.91 31.25 -27.70
C GLY A 211 -40.73 31.79 -28.51
N LEU A 212 -39.99 30.93 -29.23
CA LEU A 212 -38.89 31.36 -30.08
C LEU A 212 -39.39 31.82 -31.46
N VAL A 213 -38.82 32.92 -31.96
CA VAL A 213 -39.07 33.45 -33.31
C VAL A 213 -38.24 32.65 -34.31
N THR A 214 -38.89 31.99 -35.28
CA THR A 214 -38.23 31.08 -36.24
C THR A 214 -38.14 31.64 -37.66
N ASP A 215 -38.87 32.72 -37.93
CA ASP A 215 -39.08 33.36 -39.23
C ASP A 215 -38.34 34.70 -39.37
N ASP A 216 -37.48 35.08 -38.42
CA ASP A 216 -36.65 36.28 -38.50
C ASP A 216 -35.36 36.02 -39.29
N PRO A 217 -35.25 36.47 -40.57
CA PRO A 217 -34.06 36.27 -41.38
C PRO A 217 -32.83 37.02 -40.85
N ALA A 218 -33.00 38.03 -40.00
CA ALA A 218 -31.88 38.74 -39.36
C ALA A 218 -31.33 37.99 -38.13
N ARG A 219 -32.04 36.98 -37.62
CA ARG A 219 -31.66 36.21 -36.42
C ARG A 219 -31.87 34.69 -36.61
N PRO A 220 -31.09 34.03 -37.49
CA PRO A 220 -31.26 32.60 -37.81
C PRO A 220 -30.86 31.63 -36.66
N ARG A 221 -30.62 32.15 -35.44
CA ARG A 221 -30.09 31.39 -34.30
C ARG A 221 -31.14 30.65 -33.47
N TRP A 222 -32.38 30.55 -33.96
CA TRP A 222 -33.46 29.87 -33.22
C TRP A 222 -33.13 28.42 -32.89
N LYS A 223 -32.28 27.74 -33.67
CA LYS A 223 -31.80 26.38 -33.37
C LYS A 223 -30.88 26.30 -32.15
N ASP A 224 -30.01 27.29 -31.96
CA ASP A 224 -29.17 27.39 -30.76
C ASP A 224 -30.05 27.67 -29.53
N LEU A 225 -31.00 28.59 -29.69
CA LEU A 225 -31.97 28.96 -28.66
C LEU A 225 -32.90 27.80 -28.29
N LEU A 226 -33.30 26.97 -29.26
CA LEU A 226 -34.05 25.74 -29.02
C LEU A 226 -33.23 24.77 -28.16
N GLY A 227 -31.94 24.62 -28.43
CA GLY A 227 -31.07 23.79 -27.60
C GLY A 227 -30.95 24.27 -26.15
N ALA A 228 -30.89 25.60 -25.95
CA ALA A 228 -30.90 26.19 -24.61
C ALA A 228 -32.26 26.00 -23.91
N ALA A 229 -33.38 26.22 -24.63
CA ALA A 229 -34.73 26.04 -24.11
C ALA A 229 -35.00 24.58 -23.71
N VAL A 230 -34.62 23.61 -24.55
CA VAL A 230 -34.77 22.17 -24.24
C VAL A 230 -33.93 21.75 -23.04
N ARG A 231 -32.69 22.26 -22.91
CA ARG A 231 -31.90 22.01 -21.70
C ARG A 231 -32.65 22.51 -20.46
N ARG A 232 -33.07 23.77 -20.45
CA ARG A 232 -33.76 24.37 -19.31
C ARG A 232 -35.10 23.69 -18.97
N ASP A 233 -35.97 23.54 -19.98
CA ASP A 233 -37.37 23.18 -19.75
C ASP A 233 -37.62 21.68 -19.71
N ILE A 234 -36.77 20.88 -20.38
CA ILE A 234 -36.93 19.42 -20.45
C ILE A 234 -35.86 18.72 -19.61
N ILE A 235 -34.57 18.93 -19.90
CA ILE A 235 -33.48 18.21 -19.20
C ILE A 235 -33.44 18.60 -17.71
N PHE A 236 -33.47 19.90 -17.42
CA PHE A 236 -33.53 20.46 -16.06
C PHE A 236 -34.97 20.57 -15.54
N ALA A 237 -35.96 19.98 -16.23
CA ALA A 237 -37.36 19.95 -15.84
C ALA A 237 -37.98 21.31 -15.44
N GLY A 238 -37.54 22.40 -16.07
CA GLY A 238 -38.00 23.75 -15.79
C GLY A 238 -37.35 24.43 -14.56
N ASP A 239 -36.39 23.77 -13.88
CA ASP A 239 -35.60 24.39 -12.82
C ASP A 239 -34.58 25.37 -13.40
N ASN A 240 -35.05 26.58 -13.65
CA ASN A 240 -34.23 27.66 -14.16
C ASN A 240 -33.12 28.06 -13.17
N GLY A 241 -33.30 27.87 -11.86
CA GLY A 241 -32.30 28.21 -10.85
C GLY A 241 -31.06 27.32 -10.98
N THR A 242 -31.26 26.00 -10.97
CA THR A 242 -30.19 25.02 -11.17
C THR A 242 -29.59 25.15 -12.57
N TYR A 243 -30.41 25.29 -13.62
CA TYR A 243 -29.92 25.47 -15.00
C TYR A 243 -28.99 26.67 -15.15
N GLN A 244 -29.39 27.86 -14.68
CA GLN A 244 -28.57 29.08 -14.81
C GLN A 244 -27.30 29.00 -13.97
N THR A 245 -27.39 28.40 -12.78
CA THR A 245 -26.21 28.20 -11.91
C THR A 245 -25.20 27.25 -12.56
N ALA A 246 -25.67 26.11 -13.06
CA ALA A 246 -24.85 25.12 -13.77
C ALA A 246 -24.19 25.72 -15.01
N LYS A 247 -24.98 26.39 -15.85
CA LYS A 247 -24.50 27.09 -17.06
C LYS A 247 -23.43 28.12 -16.72
N SER A 248 -23.71 29.01 -15.76
CA SER A 248 -22.80 30.11 -15.44
C SER A 248 -21.48 29.61 -14.84
N ALA A 249 -21.52 28.54 -14.04
CA ALA A 249 -20.31 27.93 -13.49
C ALA A 249 -19.46 27.25 -14.58
N SER A 250 -20.09 26.52 -15.52
CA SER A 250 -19.38 25.92 -16.66
C SER A 250 -18.82 26.98 -17.61
N ASP A 251 -19.63 27.96 -18.03
CA ASP A 251 -19.18 29.09 -18.86
C ASP A 251 -18.02 29.86 -18.18
N GLY A 252 -18.14 30.08 -16.86
CA GLY A 252 -17.11 30.76 -16.07
C GLY A 252 -15.77 30.01 -16.05
N LEU A 253 -15.84 28.67 -16.00
CA LEU A 253 -14.67 27.79 -16.06
C LEU A 253 -14.05 27.74 -17.47
N GLU A 254 -14.87 27.48 -18.50
CA GLU A 254 -14.41 27.28 -19.87
C GLU A 254 -13.81 28.55 -20.49
N HIS A 255 -14.32 29.72 -20.10
CA HIS A 255 -13.87 31.01 -20.63
C HIS A 255 -12.95 31.78 -19.69
N GLY A 256 -12.63 31.24 -18.50
CA GLY A 256 -11.74 31.88 -17.52
C GLY A 256 -12.25 33.22 -17.00
N MET A 257 -13.56 33.45 -17.01
CA MET A 257 -14.16 34.74 -16.61
C MET A 257 -14.32 34.86 -15.09
N TRP A 258 -14.34 33.74 -14.37
CA TRP A 258 -14.54 33.68 -12.92
C TRP A 258 -13.33 33.06 -12.22
N GLU A 259 -13.05 33.56 -11.02
CA GLU A 259 -12.12 32.92 -10.08
C GLU A 259 -12.65 31.54 -9.64
N LEU A 260 -11.73 30.60 -9.38
CA LEU A 260 -12.07 29.21 -9.04
C LEU A 260 -12.96 29.08 -7.79
N ASN A 261 -12.80 29.94 -6.80
CA ASN A 261 -13.64 29.94 -5.60
C ASN A 261 -15.11 30.23 -5.94
N ARG A 262 -15.38 31.19 -6.85
CA ARG A 262 -16.73 31.50 -7.29
C ARG A 262 -17.33 30.35 -8.09
N ILE A 263 -16.54 29.68 -8.92
CA ILE A 263 -16.99 28.49 -9.66
C ILE A 263 -17.35 27.37 -8.67
N ALA A 264 -16.47 27.08 -7.70
CA ALA A 264 -16.70 26.08 -6.67
C ALA A 264 -17.95 26.37 -5.81
N GLU A 265 -18.16 27.62 -5.41
CA GLU A 265 -19.35 28.04 -4.66
C GLU A 265 -20.66 27.81 -5.44
N ASN A 266 -20.65 28.02 -6.76
CA ASN A 266 -21.83 27.77 -7.59
C ASN A 266 -22.02 26.27 -7.82
N ALA A 267 -20.94 25.53 -8.05
CA ALA A 267 -21.01 24.08 -8.20
C ALA A 267 -21.57 23.39 -6.95
N LEU A 268 -21.12 23.79 -5.76
CA LEU A 268 -21.62 23.24 -4.50
C LEU A 268 -23.14 23.37 -4.33
N LYS A 269 -23.77 24.37 -4.95
CA LYS A 269 -25.22 24.61 -4.86
C LYS A 269 -26.06 23.71 -5.75
N CYS A 270 -25.50 23.16 -6.84
CA CYS A 270 -26.32 22.55 -7.89
C CYS A 270 -25.80 21.23 -8.47
N THR A 271 -24.57 20.79 -8.17
CA THR A 271 -24.00 19.57 -8.77
C THR A 271 -24.79 18.31 -8.43
N ASP A 272 -25.19 18.13 -7.17
CA ASP A 272 -25.99 16.99 -6.70
C ASP A 272 -27.37 16.92 -7.38
N ILE A 273 -28.04 18.07 -7.52
CA ILE A 273 -29.32 18.19 -8.23
C ILE A 273 -29.14 17.88 -9.72
N THR A 274 -28.05 18.37 -10.32
CA THR A 274 -27.75 18.18 -11.75
C THR A 274 -27.54 16.71 -12.11
N PHE A 275 -26.94 15.91 -11.21
CA PHE A 275 -26.88 14.45 -11.37
C PHE A 275 -28.29 13.86 -11.57
N GLY A 276 -29.25 14.25 -10.74
CA GLY A 276 -30.64 13.77 -10.82
C GLY A 276 -31.30 14.09 -12.16
N TYR A 277 -31.15 15.32 -12.66
CA TYR A 277 -31.71 15.73 -13.96
C TYR A 277 -31.14 14.93 -15.13
N LEU A 278 -29.83 14.72 -15.14
CA LEU A 278 -29.17 13.99 -16.20
C LEU A 278 -29.49 12.51 -16.16
N ARG A 279 -29.49 11.92 -14.97
CA ARG A 279 -29.85 10.52 -14.76
C ARG A 279 -31.26 10.24 -15.26
N ARG A 280 -32.22 11.12 -14.94
CA ARG A 280 -33.60 11.06 -15.45
C ARG A 280 -33.65 11.16 -16.97
N SER A 281 -32.98 12.17 -17.54
CA SER A 281 -32.98 12.40 -18.99
C SER A 281 -32.39 11.22 -19.77
N ILE A 282 -31.35 10.59 -19.25
CA ILE A 282 -30.74 9.38 -19.84
C ILE A 282 -31.71 8.20 -19.74
N ALA A 283 -32.30 7.94 -18.57
CA ALA A 283 -33.27 6.86 -18.37
C ALA A 283 -34.50 7.01 -19.26
N ASP A 284 -35.00 8.24 -19.39
CA ASP A 284 -36.12 8.58 -20.26
C ASP A 284 -35.77 8.37 -21.74
N LEU A 285 -34.61 8.85 -22.21
CA LEU A 285 -34.15 8.61 -23.59
C LEU A 285 -33.99 7.14 -23.95
N LEU A 286 -33.62 6.31 -22.96
CA LEU A 286 -33.53 4.86 -23.11
C LEU A 286 -34.91 4.17 -23.04
N GLY A 287 -35.98 4.90 -22.72
CA GLY A 287 -37.32 4.34 -22.61
C GLY A 287 -37.43 3.30 -21.49
N LEU A 288 -36.70 3.49 -20.38
CA LEU A 288 -36.77 2.55 -19.26
C LEU A 288 -38.19 2.52 -18.66
N PRO A 289 -38.69 1.35 -18.22
CA PRO A 289 -39.98 1.26 -17.55
C PRO A 289 -40.05 2.14 -16.30
N GLU A 290 -41.22 2.74 -16.03
CA GLU A 290 -41.43 3.64 -14.89
C GLU A 290 -40.93 3.07 -13.55
N PRO A 291 -41.16 1.77 -13.20
CA PRO A 291 -40.64 1.22 -11.94
C PRO A 291 -39.10 1.24 -11.86
N ILE A 292 -38.43 0.94 -12.98
CA ILE A 292 -36.95 0.95 -13.07
C ILE A 292 -36.44 2.38 -12.97
N MET A 293 -37.10 3.33 -13.65
CA MET A 293 -36.73 4.74 -13.58
C MET A 293 -36.92 5.31 -12.17
N ALA A 294 -38.06 5.07 -11.54
CA ALA A 294 -38.35 5.51 -10.18
C ALA A 294 -37.32 4.97 -9.18
N GLU A 295 -36.97 3.69 -9.30
CA GLU A 295 -35.94 3.07 -8.45
C GLU A 295 -34.56 3.69 -8.72
N LEU A 296 -34.15 3.87 -9.98
CA LEU A 296 -32.89 4.54 -10.31
C LEU A 296 -32.83 5.96 -9.74
N MET A 297 -33.92 6.72 -9.76
CA MET A 297 -33.97 8.09 -9.22
C MET A 297 -33.93 8.13 -7.69
N SER A 298 -34.26 7.03 -7.01
CA SER A 298 -34.16 6.91 -5.54
C SER A 298 -32.72 6.78 -5.05
N ILE A 299 -31.77 6.47 -5.94
CA ILE A 299 -30.36 6.26 -5.61
C ILE A 299 -29.60 7.58 -5.81
N GLU A 300 -29.34 8.30 -4.71
CA GLU A 300 -28.57 9.56 -4.73
C GLU A 300 -27.07 9.32 -5.02
N PRO A 301 -26.36 10.31 -5.61
CA PRO A 301 -24.93 10.16 -5.90
C PRO A 301 -24.11 10.12 -4.61
N ARG A 302 -23.31 9.06 -4.42
CA ARG A 302 -22.47 8.89 -3.21
C ARG A 302 -21.04 9.34 -3.46
N ASP A 303 -20.54 10.18 -2.57
CA ASP A 303 -19.11 10.49 -2.49
C ASP A 303 -18.41 9.40 -1.67
N VAL A 304 -17.51 8.70 -2.33
CA VAL A 304 -16.75 7.57 -1.78
C VAL A 304 -15.26 7.88 -1.73
N GLN A 305 -14.89 9.12 -2.05
CA GLN A 305 -13.51 9.57 -2.21
C GLN A 305 -13.09 10.57 -1.15
N SER A 306 -14.03 11.28 -0.51
CA SER A 306 -13.75 12.24 0.55
C SER A 306 -13.94 11.72 1.96
N THR A 307 -14.23 10.43 2.14
CA THR A 307 -14.19 9.83 3.47
C THR A 307 -12.75 9.92 4.01
N ARG A 308 -12.58 10.66 5.09
CA ARG A 308 -11.32 10.87 5.79
C ARG A 308 -11.53 10.49 7.24
N THR A 309 -10.78 9.51 7.69
CA THR A 309 -10.64 9.27 9.12
C THR A 309 -9.58 10.21 9.66
N MET A 310 -9.83 10.82 10.80
CA MET A 310 -8.90 11.74 11.46
C MET A 310 -8.88 11.48 12.97
N ILE A 311 -7.69 11.44 13.56
CA ILE A 311 -7.55 11.42 15.01
C ILE A 311 -7.19 12.81 15.51
N ARG A 312 -7.94 13.30 16.50
CA ARG A 312 -7.64 14.52 17.25
C ARG A 312 -7.11 14.13 18.61
N GLY A 313 -6.09 14.84 19.07
CA GLY A 313 -5.53 14.67 20.41
C GLY A 313 -4.66 15.86 20.78
N ARG A 314 -3.89 15.68 21.85
CA ARG A 314 -2.93 16.66 22.36
C ARG A 314 -1.59 15.97 22.56
N LEU A 315 -0.50 16.67 22.24
CA LEU A 315 0.84 16.27 22.68
C LEU A 315 1.08 16.91 24.04
N VAL A 316 1.45 16.10 25.03
CA VAL A 316 1.64 16.54 26.42
C VAL A 316 3.06 16.16 26.84
N GLY A 317 3.86 17.15 27.21
CA GLY A 317 5.24 16.98 27.67
C GLY A 317 5.93 18.33 27.85
N ASP A 318 6.93 18.41 28.71
CA ASP A 318 7.71 19.63 28.96
C ASP A 318 8.97 19.66 28.08
N VAL A 319 8.74 19.69 26.75
CA VAL A 319 9.81 19.83 25.77
C VAL A 319 9.45 20.92 24.77
N HIS A 320 10.45 21.64 24.27
CA HIS A 320 10.23 22.70 23.29
C HIS A 320 9.76 22.16 21.94
N ASP A 321 10.28 21.01 21.52
CA ASP A 321 9.95 20.36 20.25
C ASP A 321 9.53 18.89 20.52
N PRO A 322 8.31 18.48 20.13
CA PRO A 322 7.81 17.14 20.40
C PRO A 322 8.27 16.09 19.38
N ALA A 323 8.96 16.46 18.30
CA ALA A 323 9.46 15.52 17.32
C ALA A 323 10.61 14.68 17.90
N PRO A 324 10.70 13.37 17.56
CA PRO A 324 11.89 12.57 17.88
C PRO A 324 13.17 13.22 17.34
N ASP A 325 14.31 12.96 17.98
CA ASP A 325 15.58 13.50 17.50
C ASP A 325 15.89 13.01 16.08
N GLY A 326 16.30 13.94 15.21
CA GLY A 326 16.52 13.68 13.78
C GLY A 326 15.25 13.62 12.92
N SER A 327 14.05 13.67 13.52
CA SER A 327 12.79 13.75 12.78
C SER A 327 12.33 15.20 12.61
N LEU A 328 11.67 15.50 11.48
CA LEU A 328 11.13 16.84 11.23
C LEU A 328 9.83 17.12 12.00
N TYR A 329 9.05 16.09 12.31
CA TYR A 329 7.72 16.22 12.90
C TYR A 329 7.44 15.08 13.88
N PRO A 330 6.63 15.32 14.94
CA PRO A 330 5.97 14.23 15.64
C PRO A 330 4.97 13.54 14.69
N THR A 331 4.94 12.23 14.66
CA THR A 331 4.01 11.48 13.79
C THR A 331 3.23 10.45 14.60
N LEU A 332 2.07 10.08 14.06
CA LEU A 332 1.34 8.89 14.49
C LEU A 332 1.42 7.90 13.33
N GLU A 333 2.10 6.78 13.53
CA GLU A 333 2.03 5.67 12.58
C GLU A 333 0.65 5.04 12.67
N TRP A 334 -0.06 5.03 11.55
CA TRP A 334 -1.43 4.57 11.48
C TRP A 334 -1.50 3.25 10.74
N HIS A 335 -1.95 2.22 11.45
CA HIS A 335 -2.34 0.94 10.88
C HIS A 335 -3.86 0.78 10.96
N SER A 336 -4.52 0.64 9.81
CA SER A 336 -5.97 0.42 9.75
C SER A 336 -6.26 -0.99 9.25
N GLY A 337 -7.13 -1.71 9.95
CA GLY A 337 -7.60 -3.04 9.59
C GLY A 337 -9.12 -3.16 9.60
N ILE A 338 -9.63 -4.26 9.05
CA ILE A 338 -11.05 -4.57 9.01
C ILE A 338 -11.40 -5.42 10.23
N GLN A 339 -12.15 -4.86 11.19
CA GLN A 339 -12.59 -5.59 12.37
C GLN A 339 -13.74 -6.54 12.05
N SER A 340 -14.75 -6.07 11.31
CA SER A 340 -15.85 -6.89 10.80
C SER A 340 -16.48 -6.24 9.56
N ILE A 341 -17.15 -7.06 8.76
CA ILE A 341 -18.04 -6.61 7.69
C ILE A 341 -19.41 -7.18 8.01
N ASP A 342 -20.34 -6.32 8.38
CA ASP A 342 -21.72 -6.69 8.63
C ASP A 342 -22.53 -6.43 7.36
N ARG A 343 -23.25 -7.44 6.88
CA ARG A 343 -24.15 -7.35 5.72
C ARG A 343 -25.58 -7.15 6.22
N ASP A 344 -26.18 -6.00 5.91
CA ASP A 344 -27.60 -5.74 6.15
C ASP A 344 -28.31 -5.47 4.82
N GLY A 345 -28.96 -6.52 4.30
CA GLY A 345 -29.68 -6.48 3.03
C GLY A 345 -28.81 -6.03 1.85
N THR A 346 -29.00 -4.77 1.44
CA THR A 346 -28.32 -4.14 0.28
C THR A 346 -27.18 -3.20 0.70
N THR A 347 -26.76 -3.24 1.96
CA THR A 347 -25.69 -2.38 2.49
C THR A 347 -24.64 -3.21 3.22
N PHE A 348 -23.39 -2.77 3.10
CA PHE A 348 -22.29 -3.24 3.94
C PHE A 348 -21.98 -2.18 4.97
N THR A 349 -21.88 -2.60 6.23
CA THR A 349 -21.31 -1.79 7.30
C THR A 349 -19.97 -2.40 7.67
N MET A 350 -18.89 -1.68 7.41
CA MET A 350 -17.55 -2.12 7.77
C MET A 350 -17.17 -1.50 9.11
N LYS A 351 -16.84 -2.32 10.10
CA LYS A 351 -16.19 -1.86 11.33
C LYS A 351 -14.69 -1.94 11.14
N ARG A 352 -14.01 -0.84 11.43
CA ARG A 352 -12.56 -0.72 11.31
C ARG A 352 -11.92 -0.90 12.68
N LYS A 353 -10.74 -1.49 12.70
CA LYS A 353 -9.84 -1.46 13.85
C LYS A 353 -8.67 -0.57 13.47
N ASP A 354 -8.55 0.57 14.12
CA ASP A 354 -7.45 1.50 13.90
C ASP A 354 -6.46 1.42 15.07
N ARG A 355 -5.18 1.24 14.73
CA ARG A 355 -4.06 1.24 15.66
C ARG A 355 -3.15 2.41 15.36
N PHE A 356 -2.79 3.15 16.41
CA PHE A 356 -1.91 4.31 16.34
C PHE A 356 -0.67 4.07 17.19
N THR A 357 0.50 4.26 16.60
CA THR A 357 1.79 4.20 17.29
C THR A 357 2.43 5.59 17.27
N PRO A 358 2.47 6.31 18.40
CA PRO A 358 3.06 7.64 18.45
C PRO A 358 4.59 7.59 18.31
N ARG A 359 5.14 8.38 17.37
CA ARG A 359 6.57 8.64 17.20
C ARG A 359 6.86 10.04 17.71
N LEU A 360 7.23 10.14 18.99
CA LEU A 360 7.40 11.40 19.73
C LEU A 360 8.75 11.43 20.45
N ARG A 361 9.20 12.62 20.83
CA ARG A 361 10.35 12.78 21.73
C ARG A 361 10.06 12.17 23.11
N ASP A 362 11.12 11.67 23.75
CA ASP A 362 11.07 11.23 25.15
C ASP A 362 10.45 12.29 26.07
N GLY A 363 9.54 11.85 26.93
CA GLY A 363 8.78 12.73 27.83
C GLY A 363 7.55 13.39 27.20
N VAL A 364 7.28 13.15 25.90
CA VAL A 364 6.04 13.57 25.24
C VAL A 364 5.12 12.37 25.05
N VAL A 365 3.85 12.55 25.41
CA VAL A 365 2.80 11.56 25.16
C VAL A 365 1.71 12.14 24.26
N PHE A 366 1.16 11.31 23.38
CA PHE A 366 -0.05 11.65 22.64
C PHE A 366 -1.27 11.25 23.47
N GLN A 367 -2.05 12.24 23.89
CA GLN A 367 -3.35 12.06 24.52
C GLN A 367 -4.42 12.17 23.44
N ALA A 368 -4.95 11.03 22.98
CA ALA A 368 -6.07 11.06 22.05
C ALA A 368 -7.30 11.73 22.68
N GLY A 369 -7.97 12.55 21.88
CA GLY A 369 -9.24 13.17 22.21
C GLY A 369 -10.40 12.43 21.56
N ARG A 370 -10.41 12.35 20.22
CA ARG A 370 -11.45 11.64 19.46
C ARG A 370 -10.98 11.23 18.08
N LEU A 371 -11.51 10.13 17.58
CA LEU A 371 -11.42 9.73 16.18
C LEU A 371 -12.69 10.22 15.49
N GLU A 372 -12.56 10.86 14.32
CA GLU A 372 -13.68 11.36 13.53
C GLU A 372 -13.60 10.75 12.13
N VAL A 373 -14.73 10.35 11.56
CA VAL A 373 -14.84 10.08 10.12
C VAL A 373 -15.59 11.23 9.49
N ARG A 374 -14.90 12.03 8.67
CA ARG A 374 -15.52 13.13 7.92
C ARG A 374 -15.62 12.76 6.45
N GLY A 375 -16.74 13.11 5.84
CA GLY A 375 -16.98 12.97 4.42
C GLY A 375 -18.26 13.71 4.05
N ARG A 376 -18.66 13.64 2.79
CA ARG A 376 -20.00 14.08 2.39
C ARG A 376 -20.99 13.02 2.84
N LEU A 377 -21.72 13.32 3.91
CA LEU A 377 -22.75 12.45 4.45
C LEU A 377 -23.95 12.40 3.52
N GLU A 378 -24.55 11.23 3.36
CA GLU A 378 -25.85 11.10 2.72
C GLU A 378 -26.94 11.75 3.60
N LYS A 379 -28.07 12.15 3.01
CA LYS A 379 -29.18 12.74 3.78
C LYS A 379 -29.61 11.77 4.88
N GLY A 380 -29.52 12.23 6.13
CA GLY A 380 -29.90 11.46 7.30
C GLY A 380 -28.81 10.52 7.84
N GLN A 381 -27.64 10.44 7.20
CA GLN A 381 -26.49 9.73 7.77
C GLN A 381 -25.91 10.59 8.92
N PRO A 382 -25.76 10.04 10.13
CA PRO A 382 -25.12 10.75 11.23
C PRO A 382 -23.63 10.95 10.96
N VAL A 383 -23.03 11.96 11.57
CA VAL A 383 -21.57 12.02 11.69
C VAL A 383 -21.15 10.82 12.54
N GLU A 384 -20.36 9.91 11.99
CA GLU A 384 -19.81 8.80 12.75
C GLU A 384 -18.71 9.33 13.67
N GLU A 385 -19.03 9.37 14.96
CA GLU A 385 -18.04 9.43 16.03
C GLU A 385 -17.79 7.97 16.48
N PRO A 386 -16.74 7.30 15.96
CA PRO A 386 -16.37 5.97 16.43
C PRO A 386 -16.23 5.98 17.95
N ALA A 387 -16.72 4.92 18.59
CA ALA A 387 -16.66 4.81 20.03
C ALA A 387 -15.20 4.82 20.49
N GLY A 388 -14.89 5.44 21.62
CA GLY A 388 -13.51 5.51 22.13
C GLY A 388 -12.84 4.15 22.37
N GLN A 389 -13.61 3.05 22.37
CA GLN A 389 -13.13 1.67 22.47
C GLN A 389 -12.53 1.11 21.18
N ASP A 390 -12.72 1.79 20.04
CA ASP A 390 -12.21 1.35 18.72
C ASP A 390 -10.81 1.93 18.40
N ILE A 391 -10.22 2.68 19.34
CA ILE A 391 -8.91 3.30 19.21
C ILE A 391 -7.92 2.55 20.09
N ASP A 392 -6.98 1.83 19.47
CA ASP A 392 -5.85 1.25 20.18
C ASP A 392 -4.63 2.16 20.02
N ILE A 393 -4.20 2.79 21.11
CA ILE A 393 -2.98 3.59 21.15
C ILE A 393 -1.91 2.72 21.80
N GLU A 394 -1.13 2.07 20.96
CA GLU A 394 0.06 1.39 21.42
C GLU A 394 1.12 2.47 21.63
N HIS A 395 1.36 2.83 22.89
CA HIS A 395 2.62 3.46 23.24
C HIS A 395 3.69 2.41 23.00
N GLU A 396 4.52 2.62 21.98
CA GLU A 396 5.69 1.79 21.78
C GLU A 396 6.63 2.07 22.94
N THR A 397 6.48 1.29 24.01
CA THR A 397 7.54 1.17 24.99
C THR A 397 8.68 0.53 24.22
N VAL A 398 9.73 1.32 23.92
CA VAL A 398 10.99 0.81 23.38
C VAL A 398 11.28 -0.50 24.11
N SER A 399 11.36 -1.61 23.36
CA SER A 399 11.47 -2.90 24.03
C SER A 399 12.70 -2.87 24.94
N PRO A 400 12.69 -3.54 26.10
CA PRO A 400 13.86 -3.61 26.95
C PRO A 400 15.13 -3.99 26.16
N ALA A 401 15.00 -4.87 25.16
CA ALA A 401 16.09 -5.29 24.28
C ALA A 401 16.61 -4.16 23.37
N GLN A 402 15.73 -3.39 22.74
CA GLN A 402 16.14 -2.24 21.91
C GLN A 402 16.83 -1.15 22.75
N ARG A 403 16.36 -0.93 23.98
CA ARG A 403 16.97 0.04 24.89
C ARG A 403 18.39 -0.36 25.28
N VAL A 404 18.62 -1.63 25.64
CA VAL A 404 19.99 -2.07 25.98
C VAL A 404 20.91 -2.06 24.76
N LEU A 405 20.38 -2.39 23.57
CA LEU A 405 21.12 -2.34 22.30
C LEU A 405 21.58 -0.91 21.96
N ALA A 406 20.68 0.08 22.07
CA ALA A 406 20.99 1.47 21.79
C ALA A 406 22.02 2.09 22.76
N ALA A 407 22.15 1.52 23.98
CA ALA A 407 23.07 2.03 24.99
C ALA A 407 24.55 1.62 24.78
N VAL A 408 24.85 0.70 23.86
CA VAL A 408 26.19 0.12 23.68
C VAL A 408 27.16 1.08 22.96
N MET A 409 26.75 1.66 21.84
CA MET A 409 27.66 2.49 21.02
C MET A 409 28.27 3.69 21.76
N PRO A 410 27.52 4.43 22.60
CA PRO A 410 28.11 5.49 23.42
C PRO A 410 29.25 5.01 24.33
N LEU A 411 29.19 3.77 24.84
CA LEU A 411 30.25 3.19 25.67
C LEU A 411 31.47 2.79 24.84
N VAL A 412 31.23 2.23 23.65
CA VAL A 412 32.26 1.89 22.66
C VAL A 412 33.04 3.14 22.26
N ASP A 413 32.32 4.19 21.85
CA ASP A 413 32.92 5.47 21.42
C ASP A 413 33.69 6.13 22.57
N SER A 414 33.13 6.12 23.78
CA SER A 414 33.80 6.65 24.97
C SER A 414 35.10 5.91 25.29
N ALA A 415 35.14 4.58 25.20
CA ALA A 415 36.33 3.80 25.51
C ALA A 415 37.40 3.96 24.42
N ALA A 416 37.02 3.84 23.14
CA ALA A 416 37.93 3.97 22.01
C ALA A 416 38.58 5.38 21.96
N ALA A 417 37.83 6.43 22.34
CA ALA A 417 38.36 7.78 22.43
C ALA A 417 39.55 7.89 23.42
N THR A 418 39.63 7.03 24.45
CA THR A 418 40.74 7.05 25.41
C THR A 418 42.05 6.50 24.83
N GLY A 419 41.97 5.71 23.76
CA GLY A 419 43.14 5.17 23.06
C GLY A 419 43.64 6.03 21.90
N LYS A 420 42.97 7.14 21.57
CA LYS A 420 43.22 7.93 20.35
C LYS A 420 44.68 8.40 20.21
N ASP A 421 45.33 8.73 21.32
CA ASP A 421 46.69 9.26 21.35
C ASP A 421 47.73 8.20 21.74
N THR A 422 47.32 6.95 21.92
CA THR A 422 48.22 5.85 22.29
C THR A 422 48.93 5.33 21.03
N PRO A 423 50.27 5.36 20.95
CA PRO A 423 50.99 4.78 19.83
C PRO A 423 50.72 3.28 19.74
N HIS A 424 50.29 2.81 18.57
CA HIS A 424 50.01 1.40 18.31
C HIS A 424 51.20 0.72 17.66
N ALA A 425 51.72 -0.34 18.30
CA ALA A 425 52.60 -1.31 17.67
C ALA A 425 51.84 -2.06 16.55
N HIS A 426 52.56 -2.74 15.66
CA HIS A 426 51.93 -3.37 14.49
C HIS A 426 50.92 -4.44 14.90
N THR A 427 51.24 -5.29 15.88
CA THR A 427 50.32 -6.31 16.38
C THR A 427 49.08 -5.70 17.05
N SER A 428 49.23 -4.60 17.79
CA SER A 428 48.09 -3.88 18.39
C SER A 428 47.18 -3.25 17.34
N THR A 429 47.70 -2.89 16.16
CA THR A 429 46.89 -2.38 15.04
C THR A 429 46.01 -3.48 14.45
N ILE A 430 46.50 -4.72 14.39
CA ILE A 430 45.71 -5.89 13.95
C ILE A 430 44.56 -6.15 14.93
N VAL A 431 44.85 -6.10 16.24
CA VAL A 431 43.81 -6.21 17.28
C VAL A 431 42.77 -5.09 17.15
N PHE A 432 43.21 -3.84 16.93
CA PHE A 432 42.30 -2.70 16.71
C PHE A 432 41.41 -2.91 15.46
N ASN A 433 41.95 -3.47 14.38
CA ASN A 433 41.16 -3.78 13.18
C ASN A 433 40.08 -4.84 13.46
N LEU A 434 40.40 -5.88 14.24
CA LEU A 434 39.41 -6.88 14.68
C LEU A 434 38.32 -6.24 15.56
N PHE A 435 38.69 -5.31 16.44
CA PHE A 435 37.72 -4.52 17.20
C PHE A 435 36.81 -3.70 16.28
N GLY A 436 37.37 -3.00 15.30
CA GLY A 436 36.60 -2.24 14.30
C GLY A 436 35.63 -3.12 13.51
N GLN A 437 36.03 -4.35 13.17
CA GLN A 437 35.15 -5.32 12.53
C GLN A 437 33.98 -5.74 13.44
N ALA A 438 34.23 -5.92 14.75
CA ALA A 438 33.16 -6.19 15.70
C ALA A 438 32.16 -5.04 15.80
N VAL A 439 32.63 -3.78 15.83
CA VAL A 439 31.77 -2.59 15.79
C VAL A 439 30.90 -2.59 14.54
N ALA A 440 31.48 -2.91 13.37
CA ALA A 440 30.73 -2.99 12.12
C ALA A 440 29.63 -4.06 12.14
N PHE A 441 29.90 -5.24 12.70
CA PHE A 441 28.87 -6.28 12.89
C PHE A 441 27.77 -5.82 13.86
N PHE A 442 28.13 -5.20 14.98
CA PHE A 442 27.16 -4.68 15.95
C PHE A 442 26.23 -3.61 15.33
N GLN A 443 26.79 -2.66 14.58
CA GLN A 443 26.00 -1.65 13.86
C GLN A 443 25.09 -2.27 12.80
N SER A 444 25.59 -3.27 12.07
CA SER A 444 24.78 -4.01 11.09
C SER A 444 23.59 -4.72 11.74
N ILE A 445 23.79 -5.36 12.89
CA ILE A 445 22.70 -5.97 13.68
C ILE A 445 21.69 -4.91 14.10
N THR A 446 22.15 -3.76 14.59
CA THR A 446 21.27 -2.66 15.02
C THR A 446 20.39 -2.15 13.88
N ILE A 447 20.95 -2.00 12.68
CA ILE A 447 20.21 -1.59 11.48
C ILE A 447 19.18 -2.65 11.07
N LEU A 448 19.59 -3.93 11.02
CA LEU A 448 18.71 -5.03 10.60
C LEU A 448 17.57 -5.24 11.60
N VAL A 449 17.85 -5.22 12.90
CA VAL A 449 16.82 -5.27 13.95
C VAL A 449 15.86 -4.07 13.84
N GLY A 450 16.38 -2.86 13.63
CA GLY A 450 15.56 -1.66 13.40
C GLY A 450 14.69 -1.76 12.15
N ALA A 451 15.16 -2.46 11.12
CA ALA A 451 14.41 -2.77 9.89
C ALA A 451 13.48 -3.99 10.02
N ARG A 452 13.29 -4.53 11.24
CA ARG A 452 12.48 -5.72 11.52
C ARG A 452 12.99 -6.99 10.82
N GLN A 453 14.30 -7.14 10.67
CA GLN A 453 14.98 -8.26 10.03
C GLN A 453 15.90 -9.03 11.02
N PRO A 454 15.36 -9.56 12.13
CA PRO A 454 16.19 -10.21 13.15
C PRO A 454 16.79 -11.53 12.66
N VAL A 455 16.19 -12.21 11.67
CA VAL A 455 16.73 -13.45 11.09
C VAL A 455 18.00 -13.17 10.31
N GLU A 456 17.99 -12.12 9.48
CA GLU A 456 19.13 -11.67 8.69
C GLU A 456 20.27 -11.12 9.55
N ALA A 457 19.99 -10.71 10.78
CA ALA A 457 20.99 -10.24 11.74
C ALA A 457 21.80 -11.39 12.39
N LEU A 458 21.30 -12.63 12.35
CA LEU A 458 21.93 -13.77 13.02
C LEU A 458 23.36 -14.09 12.51
N PRO A 459 23.68 -14.07 11.20
CA PRO A 459 25.06 -14.26 10.73
C PRO A 459 26.04 -13.22 11.28
N ALA A 460 25.63 -11.94 11.34
CA ALA A 460 26.43 -10.88 11.92
C ALA A 460 26.61 -11.07 13.43
N LEU A 461 25.56 -11.52 14.13
CA LEU A 461 25.64 -11.87 15.55
C LEU A 461 26.65 -12.99 15.80
N ARG A 462 26.65 -14.06 14.99
CA ARG A 462 27.65 -15.14 15.11
C ARG A 462 29.07 -14.62 14.95
N ALA A 463 29.32 -13.79 13.95
CA ALA A 463 30.65 -13.20 13.74
C ALA A 463 31.07 -12.32 14.92
N LEU A 464 30.15 -11.54 15.47
CA LEU A 464 30.39 -10.71 16.67
C LEU A 464 30.74 -11.57 17.90
N VAL A 465 30.01 -12.65 18.15
CA VAL A 465 30.29 -13.56 19.29
C VAL A 465 31.64 -14.26 19.13
N ILE A 466 32.00 -14.68 17.92
CA ILE A 466 33.33 -15.25 17.65
C ILE A 466 34.42 -14.21 17.95
N LEU A 467 34.27 -12.97 17.52
CA LEU A 467 35.24 -11.91 17.84
C LEU A 467 35.31 -11.66 19.35
N ALA A 468 34.18 -11.66 20.06
CA ALA A 468 34.16 -11.51 21.52
C ALA A 468 34.92 -12.64 22.23
N ALA A 469 34.73 -13.90 21.78
CA ALA A 469 35.49 -15.05 22.22
C ALA A 469 37.00 -14.92 21.95
N ARG A 470 37.40 -14.37 20.79
CA ARG A 470 38.82 -14.10 20.49
C ARG A 470 39.41 -13.06 21.43
N PHE A 471 38.66 -12.00 21.74
CA PHE A 471 39.10 -11.00 22.73
C PHE A 471 39.18 -11.57 24.14
N GLU A 472 38.32 -12.51 24.52
CA GLU A 472 38.45 -13.26 25.78
C GLU A 472 39.77 -14.04 25.84
N GLN A 473 40.13 -14.76 24.77
CA GLN A 473 41.39 -15.50 24.66
C GLN A 473 42.62 -14.57 24.69
N MET A 474 42.54 -13.39 24.07
CA MET A 474 43.62 -12.40 24.11
C MET A 474 43.80 -11.77 25.50
N ALA A 475 42.72 -11.66 26.28
CA ALA A 475 42.74 -11.06 27.61
C ALA A 475 43.12 -12.04 28.73
N ASP A 476 43.28 -13.34 28.42
CA ASP A 476 43.77 -14.34 29.39
C ASP A 476 45.22 -14.01 29.78
N PRO A 477 45.52 -13.77 31.08
CA PRO A 477 46.88 -13.50 31.56
C PRO A 477 47.89 -14.62 31.26
N HIS A 478 47.41 -15.85 31.03
CA HIS A 478 48.24 -16.99 30.65
C HIS A 478 48.12 -17.36 29.16
N GLY A 479 47.31 -16.61 28.42
CA GLY A 479 47.07 -16.82 27.01
C GLY A 479 48.15 -16.19 26.11
N PRO A 480 48.06 -16.43 24.80
CA PRO A 480 49.00 -15.90 23.82
C PRO A 480 48.87 -14.39 23.55
N GLY A 481 47.96 -13.68 24.23
CA GLY A 481 47.78 -12.23 24.07
C GLY A 481 47.50 -11.85 22.61
N PHE A 482 48.20 -10.85 22.08
CA PHE A 482 48.06 -10.41 20.68
C PHE A 482 48.39 -11.51 19.65
N GLY A 483 49.04 -12.61 20.06
CA GLY A 483 49.33 -13.75 19.20
C GLY A 483 48.09 -14.38 18.58
N VAL A 484 46.93 -14.33 19.25
CA VAL A 484 45.64 -14.80 18.68
C VAL A 484 45.31 -14.05 17.39
N ALA A 485 45.37 -12.71 17.43
CA ALA A 485 45.03 -11.87 16.29
C ALA A 485 46.02 -12.05 15.13
N VAL A 486 47.31 -12.19 15.45
CA VAL A 486 48.35 -12.49 14.45
C VAL A 486 48.08 -13.83 13.79
N ARG A 487 47.76 -14.87 14.57
CA ARG A 487 47.48 -16.20 14.00
C ARG A 487 46.23 -16.20 13.12
N LEU A 488 45.16 -15.48 13.47
CA LEU A 488 43.98 -15.34 12.61
C LEU A 488 44.33 -14.74 11.23
N LEU A 489 45.20 -13.73 11.21
CA LEU A 489 45.65 -13.13 9.95
C LEU A 489 46.54 -14.08 9.14
N LEU A 490 47.38 -14.88 9.80
CA LEU A 490 48.16 -15.93 9.14
C LEU A 490 47.25 -17.03 8.55
N ASP A 491 46.23 -17.48 9.30
CA ASP A 491 45.27 -18.48 8.82
C ASP A 491 44.52 -17.98 7.56
N GLU A 492 44.14 -16.69 7.53
CA GLU A 492 43.51 -16.07 6.35
C GLU A 492 44.45 -16.02 5.15
N ILE A 493 45.72 -15.64 5.37
CA ILE A 493 46.75 -15.64 4.32
C ILE A 493 46.96 -17.06 3.78
N GLU A 494 47.11 -18.05 4.66
CA GLU A 494 47.26 -19.46 4.31
C GLU A 494 46.06 -19.94 3.49
N SER A 495 44.82 -19.66 3.93
CA SER A 495 43.59 -20.01 3.20
C SER A 495 43.55 -19.40 1.80
N ALA A 496 43.82 -18.10 1.68
CA ALA A 496 43.85 -17.38 0.40
C ALA A 496 44.88 -17.98 -0.58
N THR A 497 46.03 -18.43 -0.08
CA THR A 497 47.06 -19.06 -0.93
C THR A 497 46.69 -20.45 -1.43
N THR A 498 45.77 -21.16 -0.77
CA THR A 498 45.31 -22.49 -1.19
C THR A 498 44.15 -22.48 -2.19
N GLY A 499 43.40 -21.37 -2.29
CA GLY A 499 42.13 -21.31 -3.03
C GLY A 499 42.20 -21.00 -4.53
N SER A 500 43.22 -20.28 -5.03
CA SER A 500 43.42 -20.04 -6.48
C SER A 500 44.77 -19.33 -6.74
N PRO A 501 45.61 -19.80 -7.68
CA PRO A 501 46.96 -19.28 -7.91
C PRO A 501 47.03 -17.96 -8.71
N THR A 502 45.93 -17.23 -8.93
CA THR A 502 45.90 -16.17 -9.97
C THR A 502 46.20 -14.74 -9.50
N ASP A 503 46.35 -14.44 -8.21
CA ASP A 503 46.68 -13.04 -7.79
C ASP A 503 47.27 -12.88 -6.37
N THR A 504 48.04 -13.86 -5.86
CA THR A 504 48.53 -13.87 -4.45
C THR A 504 49.92 -13.25 -4.25
N GLY A 505 50.39 -12.41 -5.20
CA GLY A 505 51.82 -12.10 -5.46
C GLY A 505 52.73 -11.80 -4.27
N ASP A 506 52.23 -11.23 -3.17
CA ASP A 506 53.04 -10.84 -2.02
C ASP A 506 52.60 -11.48 -0.68
N MET A 507 51.56 -12.31 -0.68
CA MET A 507 50.96 -12.85 0.56
C MET A 507 51.92 -13.74 1.39
N PRO A 508 52.70 -14.66 0.79
CA PRO A 508 53.67 -15.45 1.56
C PRO A 508 54.79 -14.61 2.18
N ALA A 509 55.24 -13.56 1.47
CA ALA A 509 56.26 -12.64 2.00
C ALA A 509 55.72 -11.84 3.18
N TYR A 510 54.47 -11.39 3.10
CA TYR A 510 53.79 -10.71 4.18
C TYR A 510 53.59 -11.60 5.42
N ALA A 511 53.26 -12.88 5.27
CA ALA A 511 53.16 -13.83 6.39
C ALA A 511 54.49 -14.01 7.15
N VAL A 512 55.61 -14.08 6.42
CA VAL A 512 56.97 -14.13 7.00
C VAL A 512 57.27 -12.84 7.76
N GLU A 513 56.99 -11.69 7.14
CA GLU A 513 57.19 -10.38 7.77
C GLU A 513 56.37 -10.25 9.05
N LEU A 514 55.10 -10.68 9.02
CA LEU A 514 54.21 -10.64 10.17
C LEU A 514 54.74 -11.47 11.34
N THR A 515 55.27 -12.67 11.07
CA THR A 515 55.88 -13.54 12.09
C THR A 515 57.14 -12.91 12.68
N VAL A 516 57.99 -12.32 11.84
CA VAL A 516 59.20 -11.61 12.29
C VAL A 516 58.85 -10.42 13.17
N ARG A 517 57.85 -9.62 12.77
CA ARG A 517 57.38 -8.47 13.56
C ARG A 517 56.78 -8.90 14.90
N ALA A 518 55.95 -9.94 14.92
CA ALA A 518 55.40 -10.47 16.16
C ALA A 518 56.53 -10.90 17.13
N HIS A 519 57.56 -11.57 16.63
CA HIS A 519 58.73 -11.93 17.45
C HIS A 519 59.50 -10.70 17.97
N GLN A 520 59.67 -9.66 17.14
CA GLN A 520 60.32 -8.41 17.55
C GLN A 520 59.54 -7.65 18.64
N GLU A 521 58.22 -7.81 18.66
CA GLU A 521 57.31 -7.22 19.64
C GLU A 521 57.09 -8.14 20.88
N ASP A 522 57.85 -9.23 21.01
CA ASP A 522 57.73 -10.24 22.08
C ASP A 522 56.33 -10.90 22.15
N VAL A 523 55.65 -11.00 21.01
CA VAL A 523 54.33 -11.62 20.88
C VAL A 523 54.48 -13.09 20.48
N THR A 524 54.05 -13.99 21.36
CA THR A 524 54.04 -15.44 21.08
C THR A 524 52.82 -15.80 20.22
N VAL A 525 53.06 -16.18 18.97
CA VAL A 525 52.00 -16.62 18.04
C VAL A 525 51.73 -18.11 18.24
N PRO A 526 50.50 -18.51 18.63
CA PRO A 526 50.17 -19.93 18.81
C PRO A 526 50.11 -20.64 17.45
N GLU A 527 50.47 -21.93 17.41
CA GLU A 527 50.31 -22.75 16.19
C GLU A 527 48.84 -23.00 15.86
N VAL A 528 48.00 -23.18 16.89
CA VAL A 528 46.56 -23.43 16.76
C VAL A 528 45.83 -22.53 17.75
N ILE A 529 44.80 -21.83 17.27
CA ILE A 529 43.93 -21.03 18.14
C ILE A 529 42.88 -21.96 18.74
N ALA A 530 42.66 -21.87 20.06
CA ALA A 530 41.60 -22.62 20.72
C ALA A 530 40.23 -22.29 20.11
N GLU A 531 39.35 -23.27 19.96
CA GLU A 531 38.03 -23.05 19.35
C GLU A 531 37.19 -22.01 20.14
N PRO A 532 36.43 -21.12 19.49
CA PRO A 532 35.58 -20.13 20.17
C PRO A 532 34.63 -20.75 21.19
N GLU A 533 34.15 -21.96 20.93
CA GLU A 533 33.24 -22.75 21.77
C GLU A 533 33.80 -23.05 23.17
N THR A 534 35.12 -22.93 23.34
CA THR A 534 35.80 -23.14 24.63
C THR A 534 35.72 -21.93 25.57
N THR A 535 35.25 -20.78 25.06
CA THR A 535 35.20 -19.51 25.81
C THR A 535 33.89 -19.33 26.58
N THR A 536 33.93 -18.54 27.64
CA THR A 536 32.75 -18.28 28.47
C THR A 536 31.71 -17.44 27.74
N VAL A 537 32.13 -16.47 26.92
CA VAL A 537 31.22 -15.65 26.12
C VAL A 537 30.42 -16.50 25.15
N TYR A 538 31.06 -17.38 24.38
CA TYR A 538 30.37 -18.27 23.44
C TYR A 538 29.42 -19.22 24.18
N ALA A 539 29.88 -19.85 25.26
CA ALA A 539 29.07 -20.77 26.05
C ALA A 539 27.81 -20.10 26.64
N SER A 540 27.91 -18.82 27.02
CA SER A 540 26.77 -18.06 27.55
C SER A 540 25.70 -17.72 26.51
N LEU A 541 26.02 -17.80 25.21
CA LEU A 541 25.14 -17.52 24.07
C LEU A 541 24.92 -18.77 23.20
N GLY A 542 24.95 -19.96 23.81
CA GLY A 542 24.94 -21.23 23.09
C GLY A 542 23.69 -21.44 22.21
N SER A 543 22.51 -21.07 22.70
CA SER A 543 21.26 -21.19 21.95
C SER A 543 21.27 -20.30 20.72
N GLU A 544 21.74 -19.06 20.85
CA GLU A 544 21.85 -18.09 19.77
C GLU A 544 22.86 -18.53 18.72
N MET A 545 23.99 -19.12 19.15
CA MET A 545 25.00 -19.64 18.23
C MET A 545 24.49 -20.84 17.44
N LEU A 546 23.62 -21.67 18.00
CA LEU A 546 22.93 -22.73 17.24
C LEU A 546 22.01 -22.12 16.17
N LEU A 547 21.16 -21.16 16.53
CA LEU A 547 20.27 -20.50 15.57
C LEU A 547 21.05 -19.80 14.46
N ALA A 548 22.09 -19.04 14.83
CA ALA A 548 22.89 -18.30 13.88
C ALA A 548 23.72 -19.19 12.95
N ARG A 549 24.16 -20.36 13.44
CA ARG A 549 24.77 -21.39 12.61
C ARG A 549 23.80 -21.95 11.58
N GLU A 550 22.54 -22.18 11.94
CA GLU A 550 21.51 -22.63 10.99
C GLU A 550 21.30 -21.61 9.87
N VAL A 551 21.17 -20.31 10.19
CA VAL A 551 21.03 -19.26 9.15
C VAL A 551 22.28 -19.18 8.28
N ALA A 552 23.46 -19.14 8.88
CA ALA A 552 24.71 -19.01 8.13
C ALA A 552 24.96 -20.17 7.16
N ASN A 553 24.43 -21.36 7.46
CA ASN A 553 24.52 -22.55 6.61
C ASN A 553 23.33 -22.70 5.65
N ALA A 554 22.47 -21.68 5.53
CA ALA A 554 21.23 -21.72 4.75
C ALA A 554 20.33 -22.92 5.12
N GLY A 555 20.29 -23.25 6.42
CA GLY A 555 19.42 -24.29 6.96
C GLY A 555 17.96 -23.94 6.75
N TYR A 556 17.14 -24.93 6.38
CA TYR A 556 15.71 -24.71 6.10
C TYR A 556 14.94 -24.21 7.34
N ALA A 557 15.45 -24.48 8.55
CA ALA A 557 14.91 -23.94 9.79
C ALA A 557 14.89 -22.39 9.81
N ALA A 558 15.81 -21.72 9.13
CA ALA A 558 15.80 -20.25 9.05
C ALA A 558 14.54 -19.73 8.32
N ALA A 559 14.05 -20.47 7.31
CA ALA A 559 12.86 -20.08 6.58
C ALA A 559 11.62 -20.10 7.47
N THR A 560 11.54 -20.97 8.48
CA THR A 560 10.38 -21.06 9.36
C THR A 560 10.24 -19.84 10.26
N TRP A 561 11.32 -19.11 10.55
CA TRP A 561 11.26 -17.84 11.29
C TRP A 561 10.75 -16.66 10.45
N HIS A 562 10.72 -16.81 9.13
CA HIS A 562 10.00 -15.90 8.23
C HIS A 562 8.54 -16.30 8.03
N MET A 563 8.14 -17.51 8.44
CA MET A 563 6.79 -17.99 8.24
C MET A 563 5.88 -17.59 9.40
N GLN A 564 4.93 -16.70 9.14
CA GLN A 564 3.89 -16.35 10.08
C GLN A 564 2.61 -17.09 9.73
N ARG A 565 2.05 -17.83 10.70
CA ARG A 565 0.70 -18.39 10.56
C ARG A 565 -0.29 -17.23 10.54
N VAL A 566 -1.02 -17.09 9.44
CA VAL A 566 -2.10 -16.11 9.31
C VAL A 566 -3.37 -16.66 9.95
N ASP A 567 -3.60 -17.96 9.75
CA ASP A 567 -4.71 -18.72 10.31
C ASP A 567 -4.33 -20.21 10.48
N GLY A 568 -5.31 -21.08 10.70
CA GLY A 568 -5.10 -22.51 10.89
C GLY A 568 -4.58 -23.26 9.66
N GLU A 569 -4.78 -22.72 8.46
CA GLU A 569 -4.52 -23.38 7.18
C GLU A 569 -3.44 -22.68 6.33
N HIS A 570 -3.17 -21.39 6.56
CA HIS A 570 -2.28 -20.56 5.74
C HIS A 570 -1.06 -20.03 6.49
N GLN A 571 0.08 -20.02 5.81
CA GLN A 571 1.33 -19.41 6.27
C GLN A 571 1.83 -18.39 5.24
N ASN A 572 2.16 -17.19 5.71
CA ASN A 572 2.80 -16.16 4.89
C ASN A 572 4.30 -16.12 5.16
N PHE A 573 5.08 -15.86 4.11
CA PHE A 573 6.50 -15.58 4.22
C PHE A 573 6.71 -14.07 4.34
N ASN A 574 7.24 -13.63 5.47
CA ASN A 574 7.51 -12.23 5.76
C ASN A 574 9.02 -12.03 5.96
N VAL A 575 9.60 -11.18 5.12
CA VAL A 575 11.00 -10.74 5.28
C VAL A 575 11.13 -9.82 6.50
N ALA A 576 10.09 -9.03 6.81
CA ALA A 576 10.01 -8.24 8.03
C ALA A 576 9.23 -9.02 9.11
N VAL A 577 9.87 -9.32 10.23
CA VAL A 577 9.30 -10.04 11.36
C VAL A 577 8.83 -9.03 12.42
N GLU A 578 7.59 -9.17 12.90
CA GLU A 578 7.09 -8.32 14.00
C GLU A 578 8.01 -8.45 15.23
N PRO A 579 8.26 -7.35 15.98
CA PRO A 579 9.01 -7.42 17.22
C PRO A 579 8.46 -8.48 18.17
N GLY A 580 9.34 -9.30 18.75
CA GLY A 580 8.98 -10.44 19.58
C GLY A 580 10.21 -11.16 20.11
N PRO A 581 10.05 -12.40 20.62
CA PRO A 581 11.14 -13.13 21.28
C PRO A 581 12.42 -13.23 20.45
N LEU A 582 12.34 -13.50 19.15
CA LEU A 582 13.53 -13.55 18.29
C LEU A 582 14.24 -12.19 18.19
N THR A 583 13.49 -11.09 18.09
CA THR A 583 14.06 -9.73 18.04
C THR A 583 14.76 -9.40 19.36
N ASP A 584 14.11 -9.73 20.48
CA ASP A 584 14.68 -9.50 21.81
C ASP A 584 15.94 -10.35 22.01
N LEU A 585 15.91 -11.63 21.63
CA LEU A 585 17.03 -12.57 21.70
C LEU A 585 18.26 -12.03 20.96
N VAL A 586 18.09 -11.66 19.69
CA VAL A 586 19.18 -11.14 18.83
C VAL A 586 19.73 -9.83 19.39
N SER A 587 18.86 -8.91 19.80
CA SER A 587 19.26 -7.61 20.34
C SER A 587 20.04 -7.75 21.66
N SER A 588 19.55 -8.59 22.57
CA SER A 588 20.22 -8.82 23.85
C SER A 588 21.54 -9.58 23.69
N ALA A 589 21.61 -10.58 22.79
CA ALA A 589 22.82 -11.33 22.53
C ALA A 589 23.92 -10.47 21.89
N ALA A 590 23.55 -9.59 20.95
CA ALA A 590 24.47 -8.63 20.37
C ALA A 590 25.02 -7.65 21.43
N THR A 591 24.14 -7.21 22.34
CA THR A 591 24.52 -6.37 23.49
C THR A 591 25.52 -7.08 24.40
N ILE A 592 25.24 -8.34 24.77
CA ILE A 592 26.14 -9.15 25.61
C ILE A 592 27.50 -9.31 24.93
N ALA A 593 27.52 -9.74 23.68
CA ALA A 593 28.74 -10.00 22.93
C ALA A 593 29.61 -8.74 22.80
N MET A 594 29.02 -7.60 22.46
CA MET A 594 29.77 -6.36 22.29
C MET A 594 30.29 -5.78 23.61
N LEU A 595 29.51 -5.87 24.70
CA LEU A 595 29.93 -5.38 26.02
C LEU A 595 31.02 -6.27 26.66
N GLU A 596 30.94 -7.59 26.49
CA GLU A 596 32.02 -8.50 26.88
C GLU A 596 33.28 -8.20 26.07
N LEU A 597 33.16 -8.10 24.74
CA LEU A 597 34.27 -7.72 23.86
C LEU A 597 34.90 -6.40 24.27
N LEU A 598 34.10 -5.36 24.53
CA LEU A 598 34.58 -4.05 24.97
C LEU A 598 35.38 -4.12 26.27
N THR A 599 34.93 -4.92 27.24
CA THR A 599 35.62 -5.12 28.53
C THR A 599 36.99 -5.75 28.33
N ARG A 600 37.08 -6.76 27.45
CA ARG A 600 38.34 -7.44 27.11
C ARG A 600 39.25 -6.55 26.27
N ALA A 601 38.70 -5.86 25.26
CA ALA A 601 39.44 -4.91 24.43
C ALA A 601 40.03 -3.77 25.25
N ALA A 602 39.31 -3.26 26.25
CA ALA A 602 39.84 -2.22 27.13
C ALA A 602 41.06 -2.71 27.93
N THR A 603 41.06 -3.96 28.38
CA THR A 603 42.23 -4.58 29.02
C THR A 603 43.39 -4.73 28.04
N VAL A 604 43.13 -5.29 26.86
CA VAL A 604 44.12 -5.65 25.82
C VAL A 604 44.75 -4.42 25.17
N LEU A 605 43.98 -3.36 24.95
CA LEU A 605 44.41 -2.11 24.29
C LEU A 605 44.70 -0.97 25.29
N ALA A 606 44.67 -1.26 26.59
CA ALA A 606 44.86 -0.29 27.67
C ALA A 606 43.92 0.93 27.59
N TRP A 607 42.66 0.71 27.22
CA TRP A 607 41.62 1.75 27.26
C TRP A 607 40.96 1.85 28.63
N THR A 608 40.36 3.00 28.92
CA THR A 608 39.50 3.16 30.09
C THR A 608 38.07 2.85 29.71
N ALA A 609 37.43 1.90 30.41
CA ALA A 609 36.03 1.53 30.21
C ALA A 609 35.17 1.88 31.43
N GLN A 610 33.89 2.16 31.19
CA GLN A 610 32.92 2.49 32.23
C GLN A 610 32.33 1.21 32.86
N ASN A 611 33.18 0.42 33.54
CA ASN A 611 32.87 -0.95 33.98
C ASN A 611 31.53 -1.10 34.73
N LEU A 612 31.20 -0.16 35.63
CA LEU A 612 29.95 -0.23 36.39
C LEU A 612 28.69 -0.10 35.50
N GLN A 613 28.75 0.73 34.45
CA GLN A 613 27.65 0.86 33.50
C GLN A 613 27.57 -0.37 32.58
N ILE A 614 28.73 -0.90 32.18
CA ILE A 614 28.83 -2.14 31.37
C ILE A 614 28.22 -3.32 32.13
N GLU A 615 28.60 -3.55 33.40
CA GLU A 615 28.07 -4.62 34.23
C GLU A 615 26.54 -4.54 34.40
N ARG A 616 26.03 -3.32 34.59
CA ARG A 616 24.59 -3.08 34.69
C ARG A 616 23.86 -3.49 33.41
N LEU A 617 24.35 -3.04 32.24
CA LEU A 617 23.74 -3.37 30.96
C LEU A 617 23.88 -4.86 30.62
N LEU A 618 25.01 -5.49 30.94
CA LEU A 618 25.19 -6.94 30.80
C LEU A 618 24.17 -7.72 31.62
N THR A 619 23.92 -7.31 32.87
CA THR A 619 22.93 -7.96 33.74
C THR A 619 21.51 -7.86 33.15
N GLU A 620 21.13 -6.67 32.66
CA GLU A 620 19.83 -6.44 32.02
C GLU A 620 19.70 -7.23 30.72
N ALA A 621 20.71 -7.20 29.86
CA ALA A 621 20.73 -7.92 28.59
C ALA A 621 20.64 -9.44 28.79
N ARG A 622 21.35 -10.02 29.76
CA ARG A 622 21.24 -11.46 30.08
C ARG A 622 19.84 -11.86 30.53
N SER A 623 19.21 -11.05 31.37
CA SER A 623 17.83 -11.32 31.82
C SER A 623 16.83 -11.30 30.66
N ILE A 624 16.97 -10.34 29.73
CA ILE A 624 16.14 -10.27 28.51
C ILE A 624 16.40 -11.50 27.63
N ASN A 625 17.67 -11.85 27.44
CA ASN A 625 18.12 -12.95 26.60
C ASN A 625 17.59 -14.30 27.08
N GLU A 626 17.73 -14.60 28.38
CA GLU A 626 17.20 -15.82 29.02
C GLU A 626 15.68 -15.93 28.86
N THR A 627 14.97 -14.81 29.04
CA THR A 627 13.51 -14.76 28.86
C THR A 627 13.14 -15.05 27.42
N ALA A 628 13.78 -14.38 26.46
CA ALA A 628 13.54 -14.56 25.03
C ALA A 628 13.84 -15.98 24.57
N ALA A 629 14.95 -16.58 25.03
CA ALA A 629 15.33 -17.96 24.73
C ALA A 629 14.26 -18.94 25.23
N SER A 630 13.77 -18.76 26.46
CA SER A 630 12.72 -19.62 27.03
C SER A 630 11.39 -19.57 26.28
N LEU A 631 11.09 -18.46 25.61
CA LEU A 631 9.89 -18.29 24.78
C LEU A 631 10.05 -18.85 23.36
N MET A 632 11.29 -19.05 22.91
CA MET A 632 11.63 -19.60 21.59
C MET A 632 11.74 -21.13 21.61
N ASP A 633 11.92 -21.75 22.78
CA ASP A 633 11.95 -23.20 22.89
C ASP A 633 10.57 -23.79 22.55
N PRO A 634 10.46 -24.63 21.51
CA PRO A 634 9.20 -25.25 21.15
C PRO A 634 8.74 -26.18 22.29
N GLN A 635 7.61 -25.85 22.91
CA GLN A 635 6.93 -26.74 23.86
C GLN A 635 6.40 -28.01 23.21
#